data_AF-A0A2V8NIW8-F1
#
_entry.id   AF-A0A2V8NIW8-F1
#
_cell.length_a   1.000
_cell.length_b   1.000
_cell.length_c   1.000
_cell.angle_alpha   90.00
_cell.angle_beta   90.00
_cell.angle_gamma   90.00
#
_symmetry.space_group_name_H-M   'P 1'
#
loop_
_entity.id
_entity.type
_entity.pdbx_description
1 polymer ?
#
loop_
_entity_poly.entity_id
_entity_poly.type
_entity_poly.pdbx_seq_one_letter_code
_entity_poly.pdbx_strand_id
1 'polypeptide(L)'
;MNITVLYVGSSLLAPLKQAEREINREHALDLRVAAYNFGASLTEDEWLEVEGDLSAADVVFVIHVMDGENAARLLDALERFKARHHAVIVINCMPDLMRRTRMGKLDFGRMFGGKRDAETQGRVDAAKGSGEEKRARHLASRVGAWMGEQARAKREKKGHGSSAQYLKLVDRLPSILRFIPSAGRLRDVKNYLYLFCYFLQPTPANIRSMLLYAIKNYVPDERVYGIKVAQPETMPAVAIYHPDVPALFETFAAYRKWYERRDGKNNQLKLNPEKTIGLLLMRPQIVSRTRRHYDGLIRAIEAEGLAVLPAISTLMDNREACEKFFVEEERAEGKRKKVKGKSVDEAERVELRRKSRVSQIVSLTGFSFVGGPAMNDSRAAAEFLRGLNRPFRSAVSLDMQTIEAWQESLTGLNPVQAGMQVAIPELDGATEPFVYGGVRAGSCEPEPLEDRCRRLAQRLNRWNRLQTARREELRLAMLVFCFPPNKGNIGTAADLDVFPSVWETLRRLKSDGYDLEVPESADALRLMLLGGNSDSFGATANVAYRMSVDEYIRLCPYVEEIETEWGRAPGAINSFGGDLLIQGIKLGQVFLGVQPTFGYEGDPLRLLMARSGAPHHGFMALYTFLEKVFRADALIHVGTHGAMEFMPGKQVGLSNECWPDRLIGELPNIYIYSVNNPSEGSIAKRRSYAELISYLTPPIENAGLYRELASLKELLTAYRMATDEREREQLFATIEETSRKLNFIS
;
A
#
# COMPACT_ATOMS: atom_id res chain seq x y z
N MET A 1 19.04 -28.92 22.93
CA MET A 1 19.81 -27.68 22.63
C MET A 1 18.84 -26.54 22.49
N ASN A 2 19.15 -25.34 22.95
CA ASN A 2 18.24 -24.20 22.91
C ASN A 2 18.81 -23.05 22.10
N ILE A 3 18.08 -22.59 21.09
CA ILE A 3 18.40 -21.37 20.34
C ILE A 3 17.27 -20.36 20.57
N THR A 4 17.64 -19.13 20.89
CA THR A 4 16.71 -18.01 20.98
C THR A 4 17.03 -17.00 19.89
N VAL A 5 16.05 -16.68 19.05
CA VAL A 5 16.17 -15.75 17.92
C VAL A 5 15.26 -14.54 18.14
N LEU A 6 15.87 -13.39 18.31
CA LEU A 6 15.18 -12.11 18.50
C LEU A 6 15.37 -11.30 17.23
N TYR A 7 14.30 -10.98 16.52
CA TYR A 7 14.39 -10.40 15.18
C TYR A 7 13.31 -9.35 14.93
N VAL A 8 13.49 -8.52 13.91
CA VAL A 8 12.44 -7.62 13.39
C VAL A 8 12.08 -8.03 11.96
N GLY A 9 10.79 -8.26 11.70
CA GLY A 9 10.25 -8.58 10.37
C GLY A 9 9.23 -9.72 10.40
N SER A 10 8.51 -9.96 9.30
CA SER A 10 7.44 -10.98 9.24
C SER A 10 7.87 -12.30 8.60
N SER A 11 9.04 -12.37 7.93
CA SER A 11 9.38 -13.49 7.04
C SER A 11 10.23 -14.60 7.66
N LEU A 12 10.68 -14.47 8.92
CA LEU A 12 11.67 -15.40 9.51
C LEU A 12 11.06 -16.50 10.39
N LEU A 13 9.87 -16.29 10.98
CA LEU A 13 9.29 -17.24 11.92
C LEU A 13 9.09 -18.63 11.32
N ALA A 14 8.41 -18.69 10.17
CA ALA A 14 8.11 -19.95 9.50
C ALA A 14 9.39 -20.71 9.09
N PRO A 15 10.40 -20.09 8.42
CA PRO A 15 11.68 -20.74 8.14
C PRO A 15 12.39 -21.27 9.40
N LEU A 16 12.35 -20.54 10.52
CA LEU A 16 12.96 -20.98 11.78
C LEU A 16 12.27 -22.22 12.35
N LYS A 17 10.93 -22.21 12.39
CA LYS A 17 10.13 -23.36 12.87
C LYS A 17 10.25 -24.56 11.94
N GLN A 18 10.35 -24.35 10.64
CA GLN A 18 10.62 -25.42 9.68
C GLN A 18 12.02 -26.01 9.91
N ALA A 19 13.04 -25.16 10.05
CA ALA A 19 14.41 -25.60 10.31
C ALA A 19 14.53 -26.42 11.60
N GLU A 20 13.88 -25.98 12.68
CA GLU A 20 13.79 -26.72 13.95
C GLU A 20 13.29 -28.16 13.74
N ARG A 21 12.14 -28.30 13.05
CA ARG A 21 11.52 -29.61 12.78
C ARG A 21 12.42 -30.49 11.90
N GLU A 22 12.99 -29.93 10.84
CA GLU A 22 13.86 -30.67 9.91
C GLU A 22 15.16 -31.13 10.56
N ILE A 23 15.81 -30.26 11.33
CA ILE A 23 17.05 -30.58 12.05
C ILE A 23 16.79 -31.70 13.06
N ASN A 24 15.71 -31.62 13.83
CA ASN A 24 15.37 -32.66 14.80
C ASN A 24 15.05 -33.99 14.12
N ARG A 25 14.29 -33.96 13.02
CA ARG A 25 13.96 -35.15 12.25
C ARG A 25 15.20 -35.83 11.67
N GLU A 26 16.18 -35.06 11.19
CA GLU A 26 17.35 -35.61 10.48
C GLU A 26 18.53 -35.94 11.40
N HIS A 27 18.66 -35.26 12.54
CA HIS A 27 19.85 -35.34 13.39
C HIS A 27 19.57 -35.68 14.85
N ALA A 28 18.30 -35.76 15.27
CA ALA A 28 17.90 -36.10 16.65
C ALA A 28 18.64 -35.28 17.72
N LEU A 29 18.65 -33.95 17.56
CA LEU A 29 19.41 -33.02 18.42
C LEU A 29 18.60 -32.43 19.58
N ASP A 30 17.30 -32.73 19.65
CA ASP A 30 16.37 -32.14 20.62
C ASP A 30 16.52 -30.60 20.66
N LEU A 31 16.63 -30.01 19.47
CA LEU A 31 16.77 -28.58 19.26
C LEU A 31 15.42 -27.90 19.51
N ARG A 32 15.41 -26.93 20.42
CA ARG A 32 14.30 -26.00 20.62
C ARG A 32 14.70 -24.64 20.06
N VAL A 33 13.86 -24.07 19.20
CA VAL A 33 14.06 -22.72 18.63
C VAL A 33 12.95 -21.80 19.12
N ALA A 34 13.29 -20.95 20.08
CA ALA A 34 12.45 -19.83 20.51
C ALA A 34 12.68 -18.64 19.57
N ALA A 35 11.61 -17.99 19.11
CA ALA A 35 11.71 -16.91 18.13
C ALA A 35 10.69 -15.81 18.42
N TYR A 36 11.15 -14.58 18.57
CA TYR A 36 10.32 -13.43 18.96
C TYR A 36 10.53 -12.24 18.02
N ASN A 37 9.43 -11.67 17.54
CA ASN A 37 9.43 -10.50 16.66
C ASN A 37 9.38 -9.21 17.48
N PHE A 38 10.43 -8.41 17.40
CA PHE A 38 10.60 -7.15 18.14
C PHE A 38 10.07 -5.94 17.35
N GLY A 39 9.37 -6.16 16.23
CA GLY A 39 8.78 -5.10 15.42
C GLY A 39 7.59 -4.39 16.07
N ALA A 40 7.02 -4.95 17.13
CA ALA A 40 5.99 -4.32 17.97
C ALA A 40 6.43 -4.36 19.44
N SER A 41 5.84 -3.48 20.26
CA SER A 41 6.04 -3.54 21.72
C SER A 41 5.50 -4.86 22.25
N LEU A 42 6.31 -5.56 23.04
CA LEU A 42 5.91 -6.80 23.70
C LEU A 42 5.22 -6.45 25.02
N THR A 43 4.21 -7.23 25.38
CA THR A 43 3.56 -7.21 26.69
C THR A 43 4.51 -7.73 27.78
N GLU A 44 4.16 -7.50 29.06
CA GLU A 44 4.96 -8.04 30.17
C GLU A 44 5.00 -9.57 30.19
N ASP A 45 3.89 -10.23 29.84
CA ASP A 45 3.83 -11.69 29.77
C ASP A 45 4.73 -12.23 28.66
N GLU A 46 4.71 -11.61 27.47
CA GLU A 46 5.63 -11.95 26.38
C GLU A 46 7.09 -11.70 26.77
N TRP A 47 7.37 -10.65 27.54
CA TRP A 47 8.72 -10.39 28.07
C TRP A 47 9.18 -11.45 29.07
N LEU A 48 8.29 -11.94 29.93
CA LEU A 48 8.59 -13.05 30.84
C LEU A 48 8.95 -14.32 30.07
N GLU A 49 8.24 -14.61 28.98
CA GLU A 49 8.59 -15.73 28.09
C GLU A 49 9.96 -15.52 27.43
N VAL A 50 10.23 -14.33 26.90
CA VAL A 50 11.53 -13.97 26.30
C VAL A 50 12.67 -14.15 27.30
N GLU A 51 12.51 -13.68 28.54
CA GLU A 51 13.53 -13.85 29.59
C GLU A 51 13.73 -15.32 29.97
N GLY A 52 12.63 -16.09 30.07
CA GLY A 52 12.67 -17.52 30.34
C GLY A 52 13.48 -18.26 29.26
N ASP A 53 13.15 -18.04 27.99
CA ASP A 53 13.83 -18.69 26.87
C ASP A 53 15.26 -18.18 26.66
N LEU A 54 15.54 -16.90 26.94
CA LEU A 54 16.91 -16.39 26.98
C LEU A 54 17.72 -17.09 28.07
N SER A 55 17.20 -17.20 29.29
CA SER A 55 17.94 -17.81 30.41
C SER A 55 18.38 -19.26 30.15
N ALA A 56 17.63 -19.98 29.30
CA ALA A 56 17.89 -21.35 28.90
C ALA A 56 18.67 -21.49 27.58
N ALA A 57 18.96 -20.40 26.86
CA ALA A 57 19.53 -20.44 25.52
C ALA A 57 21.03 -20.76 25.49
N ASP A 58 21.41 -21.75 24.67
CA ASP A 58 22.80 -22.06 24.33
C ASP A 58 23.35 -21.05 23.32
N VAL A 59 22.55 -20.73 22.30
CA VAL A 59 22.91 -19.77 21.25
C VAL A 59 21.82 -18.72 21.14
N VAL A 60 22.22 -17.45 21.09
CA VAL A 60 21.30 -16.32 20.92
C VAL A 60 21.60 -15.61 19.61
N PHE A 61 20.57 -15.38 18.79
CA PHE A 61 20.62 -14.50 17.63
C PHE A 61 19.83 -13.23 17.93
N VAL A 62 20.41 -12.07 17.62
CA VAL A 62 19.72 -10.77 17.68
C VAL A 62 19.86 -10.09 16.33
N ILE A 63 18.74 -9.78 15.67
CA ILE A 63 18.70 -9.46 14.25
C ILE A 63 17.82 -8.22 14.01
N HIS A 64 18.33 -7.20 13.32
CA HIS A 64 17.56 -6.01 12.92
C HIS A 64 16.89 -5.21 14.06
N VAL A 65 17.32 -5.38 15.30
CA VAL A 65 16.83 -4.59 16.45
C VAL A 65 17.56 -3.25 16.46
N MET A 66 16.88 -2.17 16.07
CA MET A 66 17.50 -0.87 15.77
C MET A 66 17.35 0.19 16.88
N ASP A 67 16.27 0.15 17.65
CA ASP A 67 15.96 1.06 18.76
C ASP A 67 14.70 0.56 19.50
N GLY A 68 14.24 1.33 20.49
CA GLY A 68 13.00 1.09 21.23
C GLY A 68 13.19 0.47 22.61
N GLU A 69 12.10 0.45 23.37
CA GLU A 69 12.04 -0.10 24.73
C GLU A 69 12.49 -1.56 24.77
N ASN A 70 12.06 -2.35 23.79
CA ASN A 70 12.45 -3.74 23.67
C ASN A 70 13.98 -3.91 23.52
N ALA A 71 14.65 -3.01 22.80
CA ALA A 71 16.09 -3.05 22.62
C ALA A 71 16.84 -2.73 23.93
N ALA A 72 16.32 -1.81 24.73
CA ALA A 72 16.87 -1.45 26.03
C ALA A 72 16.75 -2.62 27.02
N ARG A 73 15.55 -3.20 27.18
CA ARG A 73 15.33 -4.38 28.04
C ARG A 73 16.20 -5.55 27.61
N LEU A 74 16.35 -5.76 26.30
CA LEU A 74 17.20 -6.83 25.77
C LEU A 74 18.68 -6.66 26.14
N LEU A 75 19.21 -5.43 26.13
CA LEU A 75 20.62 -5.19 26.51
C LEU A 75 20.91 -5.67 27.93
N ASP A 76 19.99 -5.41 28.86
CA ASP A 76 20.11 -5.80 30.26
C ASP A 76 19.98 -7.32 30.42
N ALA A 77 19.00 -7.94 29.75
CA ALA A 77 18.80 -9.38 29.77
C ALA A 77 20.03 -10.15 29.23
N LEU A 78 20.62 -9.69 28.12
CA LEU A 78 21.82 -10.32 27.54
C LEU A 78 23.05 -10.24 28.46
N GLU A 79 23.19 -9.16 29.24
CA GLU A 79 24.28 -9.05 30.21
C GLU A 79 24.02 -9.92 31.44
N ARG A 80 22.76 -9.98 31.92
CA ARG A 80 22.34 -10.82 33.04
C ARG A 80 22.60 -12.32 32.79
N PHE A 81 22.29 -12.80 31.59
CA PHE A 81 22.45 -14.22 31.22
C PHE A 81 23.76 -14.53 30.48
N LYS A 82 24.69 -13.58 30.45
CA LYS A 82 25.95 -13.67 29.71
C LYS A 82 26.80 -14.91 30.03
N ALA A 83 26.76 -15.45 31.24
CA ALA A 83 27.52 -16.65 31.59
C ALA A 83 26.93 -17.94 30.98
N ARG A 84 25.66 -17.94 30.57
CA ARG A 84 24.94 -19.14 30.09
C ARG A 84 25.11 -19.37 28.60
N HIS A 85 25.13 -18.30 27.79
CA HIS A 85 25.18 -18.44 26.34
C HIS A 85 26.56 -18.89 25.85
N HIS A 86 26.61 -19.97 25.07
CA HIS A 86 27.82 -20.38 24.36
C HIS A 86 28.18 -19.41 23.23
N ALA A 87 27.18 -18.84 22.55
CA ALA A 87 27.37 -17.79 21.56
C ALA A 87 26.21 -16.79 21.53
N VAL A 88 26.53 -15.52 21.30
CA VAL A 88 25.59 -14.43 21.03
C VAL A 88 25.99 -13.81 19.70
N ILE A 89 25.13 -13.94 18.69
CA ILE A 89 25.37 -13.47 17.33
C ILE A 89 24.42 -12.31 17.05
N VAL A 90 24.97 -11.11 16.92
CA VAL A 90 24.18 -9.91 16.61
C VAL A 90 24.42 -9.48 15.17
N ILE A 91 23.33 -9.29 14.42
CA ILE A 91 23.34 -9.01 12.98
C ILE A 91 22.50 -7.77 12.69
N ASN A 92 23.14 -6.74 12.15
CA ASN A 92 22.50 -5.51 11.67
C ASN A 92 21.57 -4.85 12.72
N CYS A 93 22.05 -4.73 13.95
CA CYS A 93 21.34 -4.08 15.05
C CYS A 93 22.00 -2.73 15.41
N MET A 94 21.42 -2.03 16.39
CA MET A 94 22.01 -0.82 16.95
C MET A 94 23.41 -1.07 17.52
N PRO A 95 24.30 -0.04 17.54
CA PRO A 95 25.70 -0.23 17.92
C PRO A 95 25.92 -0.92 19.27
N ASP A 96 25.09 -0.64 20.27
CA ASP A 96 25.23 -1.23 21.60
C ASP A 96 24.90 -2.73 21.61
N LEU A 97 23.87 -3.15 20.85
CA LEU A 97 23.60 -4.57 20.63
C LEU A 97 24.71 -5.22 19.81
N MET A 98 25.23 -4.56 18.76
CA MET A 98 26.32 -5.12 17.95
C MET A 98 27.56 -5.45 18.79
N ARG A 99 27.86 -4.63 19.82
CA ARG A 99 28.95 -4.88 20.78
C ARG A 99 28.74 -6.12 21.65
N ARG A 100 27.52 -6.65 21.75
CA ARG A 100 27.22 -7.89 22.47
C ARG A 100 27.56 -9.16 21.69
N THR A 101 27.99 -9.05 20.42
CA THR A 101 28.44 -10.20 19.63
C THR A 101 29.62 -10.91 20.32
N ARG A 102 29.42 -12.18 20.67
CA ARG A 102 30.41 -13.05 21.32
C ARG A 102 30.29 -14.48 20.79
N MET A 103 31.34 -15.02 20.19
CA MET A 103 31.36 -16.39 19.67
C MET A 103 32.78 -16.96 19.69
N GLY A 104 33.01 -18.00 20.48
CA GLY A 104 34.34 -18.58 20.67
C GLY A 104 35.34 -17.55 21.19
N LYS A 105 36.40 -17.26 20.43
CA LYS A 105 37.42 -16.25 20.76
C LYS A 105 37.10 -14.85 20.24
N LEU A 106 35.99 -14.67 19.53
CA LEU A 106 35.51 -13.39 19.00
C LEU A 106 34.61 -12.69 20.02
N ASP A 107 34.96 -11.44 20.35
CA ASP A 107 34.19 -10.57 21.25
C ASP A 107 34.30 -9.14 20.70
N PHE A 108 33.19 -8.60 20.20
CA PHE A 108 33.16 -7.25 19.63
C PHE A 108 33.27 -6.17 20.71
N GLY A 109 32.73 -6.39 21.90
CA GLY A 109 32.82 -5.45 23.02
C GLY A 109 34.28 -5.18 23.41
N ARG A 110 35.10 -6.23 23.52
CA ARG A 110 36.54 -6.11 23.80
C ARG A 110 37.34 -5.52 22.63
N MET A 111 36.88 -5.68 21.39
CA MET A 111 37.58 -5.17 20.20
C MET A 111 37.30 -3.69 19.91
N PHE A 112 36.11 -3.20 20.24
CA PHE A 112 35.67 -1.84 19.93
C PHE A 112 35.54 -0.92 21.17
N GLY A 113 35.66 -1.46 22.39
CA GLY A 113 35.49 -0.73 23.66
C GLY A 113 36.68 0.13 24.13
N GLY A 114 37.82 0.11 23.44
CA GLY A 114 39.09 0.70 23.92
C GLY A 114 39.24 2.22 23.84
N LYS A 115 38.21 3.01 24.21
CA LYS A 115 38.35 4.49 24.30
C LYS A 115 38.08 5.11 25.67
N ARG A 116 37.74 4.32 26.71
CA ARG A 116 37.58 4.84 28.09
C ARG A 116 38.57 4.28 29.12
N ASP A 117 39.29 3.21 28.82
CA ASP A 117 40.22 2.58 29.78
C ASP A 117 41.71 2.87 29.49
N ALA A 118 42.01 3.76 28.54
CA ALA A 118 43.39 4.07 28.12
C ALA A 118 44.12 5.07 29.05
N GLU A 119 43.45 5.63 30.06
CA GLU A 119 44.05 6.60 31.00
C GLU A 119 44.43 6.01 32.37
N THR A 120 44.26 4.70 32.59
CA THR A 120 44.58 4.11 33.91
C THR A 120 45.37 2.79 33.86
N GLN A 121 46.12 2.54 32.79
CA GLN A 121 47.21 1.56 32.83
C GLN A 121 48.36 2.01 31.93
N GLY A 122 49.41 2.55 32.57
CA GLY A 122 50.63 2.94 31.89
C GLY A 122 51.35 1.75 31.25
N ARG A 123 51.83 1.99 30.01
CA ARG A 123 53.01 1.39 29.36
C ARG A 123 53.56 0.08 29.96
N VAL A 124 52.99 -1.07 29.58
CA VAL A 124 53.70 -2.29 29.11
C VAL A 124 52.67 -3.07 28.26
N ASP A 125 53.09 -3.78 27.21
CA ASP A 125 52.26 -4.72 26.39
C ASP A 125 51.64 -4.25 25.05
N ALA A 126 52.11 -3.14 24.46
CA ALA A 126 51.77 -2.82 23.06
C ALA A 126 52.54 -3.63 21.98
N ALA A 127 53.31 -4.67 22.35
CA ALA A 127 54.24 -5.35 21.43
C ALA A 127 54.28 -6.89 21.50
N LYS A 128 53.19 -7.58 21.87
CA LYS A 128 53.13 -9.07 21.84
C LYS A 128 51.83 -9.64 21.27
N GLY A 129 51.33 -9.08 20.16
CA GLY A 129 50.29 -9.73 19.36
C GLY A 129 50.91 -10.41 18.13
N SER A 130 50.64 -11.69 17.91
CA SER A 130 51.07 -12.42 16.71
C SER A 130 50.55 -11.72 15.44
N GLY A 131 51.21 -11.90 14.29
CA GLY A 131 50.77 -11.29 13.02
C GLY A 131 49.31 -11.62 12.64
N GLU A 132 48.81 -12.77 13.12
CA GLU A 132 47.42 -13.19 13.00
C GLU A 132 46.45 -12.34 13.86
N GLU A 133 46.81 -11.97 15.09
CA GLU A 133 45.97 -11.11 15.93
C GLU A 133 45.81 -9.71 15.35
N LYS A 134 46.89 -9.14 14.78
CA LYS A 134 46.83 -7.84 14.09
C LYS A 134 45.95 -7.91 12.84
N ARG A 135 46.07 -8.98 12.04
CA ARG A 135 45.20 -9.21 10.86
C ARG A 135 43.74 -9.45 11.24
N ALA A 136 43.48 -10.20 12.32
CA ALA A 136 42.13 -10.44 12.83
C ALA A 136 41.47 -9.16 13.32
N ARG A 137 42.19 -8.32 14.10
CA ARG A 137 41.70 -7.00 14.53
C ARG A 137 41.46 -6.07 13.34
N HIS A 138 42.34 -6.07 12.34
CA HIS A 138 42.15 -5.25 11.14
C HIS A 138 40.94 -5.70 10.31
N LEU A 139 40.74 -7.00 10.11
CA LEU A 139 39.60 -7.53 9.37
C LEU A 139 38.30 -7.27 10.13
N ALA A 140 38.28 -7.53 11.44
CA ALA A 140 37.15 -7.24 12.31
C ALA A 140 36.84 -5.73 12.37
N SER A 141 37.86 -4.85 12.42
CA SER A 141 37.63 -3.41 12.41
C SER A 141 37.13 -2.91 11.06
N ARG A 142 37.55 -3.51 9.94
CA ARG A 142 36.98 -3.21 8.62
C ARG A 142 35.54 -3.69 8.51
N VAL A 143 35.23 -4.89 9.01
CA VAL A 143 33.85 -5.41 9.07
C VAL A 143 32.99 -4.51 9.98
N GLY A 144 33.48 -4.13 11.15
CA GLY A 144 32.79 -3.24 12.09
C GLY A 144 32.64 -1.80 11.58
N ALA A 145 33.64 -1.24 10.90
CA ALA A 145 33.55 0.07 10.25
C ALA A 145 32.59 0.05 9.06
N TRP A 146 32.65 -0.99 8.24
CA TRP A 146 31.72 -1.24 7.14
C TRP A 146 30.27 -1.39 7.66
N MET A 147 30.06 -2.16 8.72
CA MET A 147 28.75 -2.30 9.40
C MET A 147 28.30 -1.00 10.09
N GLY A 148 29.23 -0.23 10.65
CA GLY A 148 28.97 1.08 11.25
C GLY A 148 28.58 2.14 10.21
N GLU A 149 29.20 2.12 9.04
CA GLU A 149 28.77 2.91 7.87
C GLU A 149 27.38 2.49 7.41
N GLN A 150 27.00 1.21 7.47
CA GLN A 150 25.64 0.77 7.15
C GLN A 150 24.59 1.30 8.15
N ALA A 151 24.90 1.27 9.45
CA ALA A 151 24.03 1.83 10.48
C ALA A 151 23.89 3.36 10.35
N ARG A 152 24.92 4.05 9.83
CA ARG A 152 24.95 5.51 9.63
C ARG A 152 24.44 5.97 8.25
N ALA A 153 24.55 5.16 7.21
CA ALA A 153 24.04 5.43 5.86
C ALA A 153 22.51 5.58 5.83
N LYS A 154 21.82 5.19 6.92
CA LYS A 154 20.42 5.53 7.19
C LYS A 154 20.17 7.03 7.47
N ARG A 155 21.20 7.87 7.70
CA ARG A 155 21.03 9.29 8.04
C ARG A 155 21.45 10.28 6.96
N GLU A 156 22.40 9.97 6.07
CA GLU A 156 22.85 10.94 5.06
C GLU A 156 23.32 10.27 3.76
N LYS A 157 22.52 10.35 2.68
CA LYS A 157 22.90 10.85 1.34
C LYS A 157 21.85 10.59 0.26
N LYS A 158 21.56 11.64 -0.52
CA LYS A 158 20.90 11.62 -1.84
C LYS A 158 21.88 11.01 -2.86
N GLY A 159 21.58 9.85 -3.45
CA GLY A 159 22.40 9.29 -4.54
C GLY A 159 21.96 7.91 -5.01
N HIS A 160 21.59 7.82 -6.30
CA HIS A 160 21.29 6.60 -7.04
C HIS A 160 22.53 5.69 -7.14
N GLY A 161 22.41 4.40 -6.79
CA GLY A 161 23.39 3.36 -7.17
C GLY A 161 24.23 2.67 -6.07
N SER A 162 24.24 3.14 -4.82
CA SER A 162 25.09 2.54 -3.76
C SER A 162 24.60 1.16 -3.27
N SER A 163 23.29 0.96 -3.18
CA SER A 163 22.70 -0.23 -2.54
C SER A 163 22.69 -1.49 -3.44
N ALA A 164 22.65 -1.34 -4.77
CA ALA A 164 22.80 -2.45 -5.71
C ALA A 164 24.25 -3.00 -5.72
N GLN A 165 25.24 -2.16 -5.40
CA GLN A 165 26.63 -2.60 -5.21
C GLN A 165 26.80 -3.41 -3.92
N TYR A 166 25.99 -3.15 -2.89
CA TYR A 166 26.02 -3.87 -1.63
C TYR A 166 25.65 -5.37 -1.77
N LEU A 167 24.54 -5.69 -2.43
CA LEU A 167 24.13 -7.09 -2.63
C LEU A 167 25.10 -7.85 -3.55
N LYS A 168 25.67 -7.16 -4.57
CA LYS A 168 26.76 -7.73 -5.39
C LYS A 168 28.03 -8.04 -4.58
N LEU A 169 28.29 -7.30 -3.51
CA LEU A 169 29.39 -7.60 -2.58
C LEU A 169 29.07 -8.82 -1.71
N VAL A 170 27.83 -8.92 -1.23
CA VAL A 170 27.30 -10.05 -0.45
C VAL A 170 27.34 -11.36 -1.26
N ASP A 171 26.97 -11.32 -2.53
CA ASP A 171 27.01 -12.51 -3.40
C ASP A 171 28.45 -13.03 -3.61
N ARG A 172 29.46 -12.15 -3.51
CA ARG A 172 30.88 -12.54 -3.64
C ARG A 172 31.52 -12.94 -2.32
N LEU A 173 30.97 -12.53 -1.18
CA LEU A 173 31.53 -12.76 0.15
C LEU A 173 31.82 -14.25 0.43
N PRO A 174 30.90 -15.21 0.22
CA PRO A 174 31.17 -16.64 0.48
C PRO A 174 32.39 -17.20 -0.26
N SER A 175 32.63 -16.74 -1.50
CA SER A 175 33.79 -17.18 -2.30
C SER A 175 35.11 -16.68 -1.72
N ILE A 176 35.13 -15.46 -1.17
CA ILE A 176 36.29 -14.83 -0.54
C ILE A 176 36.58 -15.48 0.83
N LEU A 177 35.54 -15.84 1.59
CA LEU A 177 35.67 -16.48 2.91
C LEU A 177 36.40 -17.82 2.87
N ARG A 178 36.47 -18.50 1.71
CA ARG A 178 37.23 -19.75 1.55
C ARG A 178 38.73 -19.58 1.81
N PHE A 179 39.27 -18.40 1.54
CA PHE A 179 40.70 -18.09 1.66
C PHE A 179 41.09 -17.59 3.06
N ILE A 180 40.12 -17.40 3.97
CA ILE A 180 40.41 -16.98 5.35
C ILE A 180 40.85 -18.21 6.19
N PRO A 181 41.97 -18.11 6.93
CA PRO A 181 42.49 -19.19 7.78
C PRO A 181 41.44 -19.71 8.78
N SER A 182 41.43 -21.03 8.99
CA SER A 182 40.44 -21.72 9.85
C SER A 182 40.95 -21.94 11.29
N ALA A 183 41.97 -21.20 11.73
CA ALA A 183 42.58 -21.32 13.06
C ALA A 183 42.43 -20.03 13.89
N GLY A 184 42.39 -20.18 15.22
CA GLY A 184 42.36 -19.04 16.15
C GLY A 184 41.15 -18.12 15.98
N ARG A 185 41.31 -16.83 16.29
CA ARG A 185 40.23 -15.81 16.19
C ARG A 185 39.72 -15.60 14.76
N LEU A 186 40.55 -15.84 13.74
CA LEU A 186 40.16 -15.71 12.32
C LEU A 186 39.08 -16.73 11.93
N ARG A 187 39.08 -17.92 12.55
CA ARG A 187 38.01 -18.91 12.40
C ARG A 187 36.66 -18.33 12.84
N ASP A 188 36.60 -17.67 13.99
CA ASP A 188 35.35 -17.13 14.52
C ASP A 188 34.85 -15.92 13.71
N VAL A 189 35.75 -15.08 13.20
CA VAL A 189 35.39 -14.00 12.26
C VAL A 189 34.82 -14.57 10.96
N LYS A 190 35.45 -15.62 10.42
CA LYS A 190 34.94 -16.35 9.25
C LYS A 190 33.57 -16.96 9.53
N ASN A 191 33.38 -17.57 10.70
CA ASN A 191 32.11 -18.15 11.12
C ASN A 191 31.01 -17.09 11.22
N TYR A 192 31.31 -15.94 11.83
CA TYR A 192 30.38 -14.81 11.90
C TYR A 192 29.95 -14.36 10.51
N LEU A 193 30.90 -14.22 9.58
CA LEU A 193 30.60 -13.81 8.20
C LEU A 193 29.78 -14.86 7.44
N TYR A 194 29.98 -16.16 7.69
CA TYR A 194 29.11 -17.20 7.14
C TYR A 194 27.69 -17.13 7.71
N LEU A 195 27.54 -17.00 9.02
CA LEU A 195 26.23 -16.80 9.66
C LEU A 195 25.51 -15.57 9.10
N PHE A 196 26.25 -14.48 8.90
CA PHE A 196 25.76 -13.28 8.25
C PHE A 196 25.34 -13.54 6.79
N CYS A 197 26.10 -14.31 6.02
CA CYS A 197 25.74 -14.66 4.63
C CYS A 197 24.48 -15.53 4.56
N TYR A 198 24.32 -16.54 5.43
CA TYR A 198 23.08 -17.32 5.49
C TYR A 198 21.89 -16.41 5.83
N PHE A 199 22.06 -15.48 6.76
CA PHE A 199 21.00 -14.58 7.16
C PHE A 199 20.58 -13.59 6.05
N LEU A 200 21.54 -13.01 5.32
CA LEU A 200 21.25 -12.04 4.26
C LEU A 200 20.38 -12.61 3.13
N GLN A 201 20.37 -13.95 3.00
CA GLN A 201 19.54 -14.67 2.05
C GLN A 201 18.76 -15.74 2.80
N PRO A 202 17.67 -15.38 3.51
CA PRO A 202 17.02 -16.26 4.49
C PRO A 202 16.15 -17.34 3.82
N THR A 203 16.70 -18.10 2.86
CA THR A 203 16.03 -19.28 2.31
C THR A 203 15.85 -20.33 3.41
N PRO A 204 14.84 -21.21 3.34
CA PRO A 204 14.69 -22.29 4.31
C PRO A 204 15.97 -23.12 4.48
N ALA A 205 16.68 -23.39 3.37
CA ALA A 205 17.97 -24.09 3.39
C ALA A 205 19.07 -23.28 4.10
N ASN A 206 19.13 -21.97 3.88
CA ASN A 206 20.09 -21.09 4.55
C ASN A 206 19.78 -20.91 6.02
N ILE A 207 18.52 -20.75 6.43
CA ILE A 207 18.14 -20.66 7.84
C ILE A 207 18.44 -21.98 8.56
N ARG A 208 18.09 -23.13 7.98
CA ARG A 208 18.50 -24.45 8.48
C ARG A 208 20.02 -24.55 8.63
N SER A 209 20.76 -24.13 7.59
CA SER A 209 22.22 -24.14 7.61
C SER A 209 22.79 -23.17 8.64
N MET A 210 22.18 -22.00 8.86
CA MET A 210 22.56 -21.01 9.86
C MET A 210 22.49 -21.59 11.27
N LEU A 211 21.35 -22.21 11.62
CA LEU A 211 21.16 -22.83 12.93
C LEU A 211 22.15 -23.99 13.14
N LEU A 212 22.25 -24.91 12.16
CA LEU A 212 23.23 -26.01 12.20
C LEU A 212 24.67 -25.51 12.30
N TYR A 213 25.02 -24.45 11.57
CA TYR A 213 26.37 -23.87 11.57
C TYR A 213 26.73 -23.30 12.93
N ALA A 214 25.79 -22.62 13.60
CA ALA A 214 26.00 -22.07 14.92
C ALA A 214 26.15 -23.18 15.97
N ILE A 215 25.22 -24.14 16.04
CA ILE A 215 25.32 -25.22 17.04
C ILE A 215 26.56 -26.08 16.82
N LYS A 216 26.89 -26.42 15.57
CA LYS A 216 28.09 -27.21 15.24
C LYS A 216 29.39 -26.57 15.73
N ASN A 217 29.49 -25.25 15.70
CA ASN A 217 30.73 -24.55 16.02
C ASN A 217 30.81 -24.10 17.49
N TYR A 218 29.68 -23.95 18.17
CA TYR A 218 29.66 -23.30 19.49
C TYR A 218 28.97 -24.12 20.60
N VAL A 219 28.17 -25.13 20.28
CA VAL A 219 27.55 -25.99 21.29
C VAL A 219 28.39 -27.25 21.47
N PRO A 220 28.83 -27.58 22.70
CA PRO A 220 29.68 -28.74 22.97
C PRO A 220 28.83 -30.04 23.03
N ASP A 221 28.42 -30.55 21.87
CA ASP A 221 27.68 -31.81 21.73
C ASP A 221 28.29 -32.66 20.61
N GLU A 222 28.60 -33.92 20.89
CA GLU A 222 29.28 -34.80 19.93
C GLU A 222 28.40 -35.12 18.71
N ARG A 223 27.06 -35.07 18.86
CA ARG A 223 26.10 -35.34 17.78
C ARG A 223 26.24 -34.36 16.62
N VAL A 224 26.76 -33.15 16.85
CA VAL A 224 26.86 -32.11 15.80
C VAL A 224 28.20 -32.10 15.05
N TYR A 225 29.25 -32.76 15.55
CA TYR A 225 30.59 -32.67 14.96
C TYR A 225 30.66 -33.27 13.54
N GLY A 226 29.95 -34.37 13.30
CA GLY A 226 29.88 -35.06 12.01
C GLY A 226 28.96 -34.39 10.97
N ILE A 227 28.13 -33.42 11.38
CA ILE A 227 27.11 -32.83 10.49
C ILE A 227 27.77 -31.96 9.42
N LYS A 228 27.53 -32.25 8.14
CA LYS A 228 28.00 -31.40 7.03
C LYS A 228 26.99 -30.29 6.78
N VAL A 229 27.40 -29.05 7.01
CA VAL A 229 26.57 -27.87 6.72
C VAL A 229 26.79 -27.42 5.28
N ALA A 230 25.70 -27.25 4.52
CA ALA A 230 25.73 -26.78 3.14
C ALA A 230 26.22 -25.31 3.08
N GLN A 231 26.83 -24.91 1.97
CA GLN A 231 27.25 -23.51 1.79
C GLN A 231 26.04 -22.58 1.57
N PRO A 232 26.15 -21.27 1.86
CA PRO A 232 25.06 -20.33 1.63
C PRO A 232 24.57 -20.36 0.18
N GLU A 233 23.28 -20.62 0.01
CA GLU A 233 22.54 -20.47 -1.25
C GLU A 233 22.39 -18.98 -1.59
N THR A 234 22.47 -18.66 -2.89
CA THR A 234 22.25 -17.31 -3.40
C THR A 234 21.02 -17.27 -4.31
N MET A 235 20.19 -16.24 -4.13
CA MET A 235 18.98 -15.96 -4.90
C MET A 235 19.11 -14.60 -5.58
N PRO A 236 18.69 -14.46 -6.85
CA PRO A 236 18.73 -13.19 -7.57
C PRO A 236 18.12 -12.02 -6.78
N ALA A 237 18.72 -10.83 -6.92
CA ALA A 237 18.19 -9.61 -6.32
C ALA A 237 16.93 -9.11 -7.06
N VAL A 238 16.92 -9.25 -8.39
CA VAL A 238 15.83 -8.81 -9.27
C VAL A 238 15.46 -9.93 -10.22
N ALA A 239 14.26 -10.47 -10.06
CA ALA A 239 13.77 -11.62 -10.80
C ALA A 239 12.24 -11.65 -10.87
N ILE A 240 11.72 -12.55 -11.71
CA ILE A 240 10.31 -12.87 -11.81
C ILE A 240 10.06 -14.17 -11.03
N TYR A 241 9.01 -14.18 -10.23
CA TYR A 241 8.51 -15.30 -9.46
C TYR A 241 7.22 -15.85 -10.07
N HIS A 242 6.97 -17.16 -9.92
CA HIS A 242 5.66 -17.74 -10.16
C HIS A 242 5.44 -19.02 -9.31
N PRO A 243 4.23 -19.26 -8.75
CA PRO A 243 3.97 -20.41 -7.87
C PRO A 243 4.25 -21.79 -8.48
N ASP A 244 3.97 -21.98 -9.77
CA ASP A 244 4.17 -23.26 -10.48
C ASP A 244 5.62 -23.66 -10.78
N VAL A 245 6.60 -22.83 -10.42
CA VAL A 245 8.01 -23.14 -10.65
C VAL A 245 8.86 -22.67 -9.46
N PRO A 246 9.68 -23.54 -8.86
CA PRO A 246 10.49 -23.16 -7.73
C PRO A 246 11.61 -22.18 -8.09
N ALA A 247 12.07 -22.19 -9.34
CA ALA A 247 13.14 -21.32 -9.85
C ALA A 247 12.64 -19.90 -10.17
N LEU A 248 13.50 -18.91 -9.92
CA LEU A 248 13.27 -17.52 -10.30
C LEU A 248 13.83 -17.23 -11.70
N PHE A 249 13.19 -16.34 -12.44
CA PHE A 249 13.63 -15.94 -13.77
C PHE A 249 14.31 -14.59 -13.75
N GLU A 250 15.58 -14.53 -14.15
CA GLU A 250 16.34 -13.27 -14.20
C GLU A 250 16.05 -12.42 -15.45
N THR A 251 15.32 -12.96 -16.44
CA THR A 251 14.98 -12.24 -17.67
C THR A 251 13.53 -12.45 -18.06
N PHE A 252 12.92 -11.41 -18.65
CA PHE A 252 11.56 -11.49 -19.19
C PHE A 252 11.44 -12.56 -20.28
N ALA A 253 12.43 -12.70 -21.16
CA ALA A 253 12.40 -13.67 -22.25
C ALA A 253 12.34 -15.12 -21.74
N ALA A 254 13.09 -15.46 -20.68
CA ALA A 254 13.04 -16.78 -20.07
C ALA A 254 11.69 -17.06 -19.41
N TYR A 255 11.15 -16.06 -18.69
CA TYR A 255 9.83 -16.17 -18.07
C TYR A 255 8.73 -16.35 -19.11
N ARG A 256 8.71 -15.52 -20.16
CA ARG A 256 7.72 -15.60 -21.24
C ARG A 256 7.71 -16.97 -21.91
N LYS A 257 8.90 -17.49 -22.26
CA LYS A 257 9.03 -18.81 -22.89
C LYS A 257 8.49 -19.93 -21.99
N TRP A 258 8.69 -19.82 -20.68
CA TRP A 258 8.14 -20.77 -19.72
C TRP A 258 6.62 -20.60 -19.56
N TYR A 259 6.14 -19.36 -19.39
CA TYR A 259 4.73 -19.03 -19.17
C TYR A 259 3.84 -19.49 -20.35
N GLU A 260 4.27 -19.22 -21.58
CA GLU A 260 3.56 -19.63 -22.80
C GLU A 260 3.58 -21.15 -23.03
N ARG A 261 4.54 -21.89 -22.45
CA ARG A 261 4.59 -23.37 -22.51
C ARG A 261 3.74 -24.03 -21.44
N ARG A 262 3.62 -23.39 -20.27
CA ARG A 262 2.89 -23.89 -19.11
C ARG A 262 1.42 -24.16 -19.43
N ASP A 263 0.80 -23.32 -20.24
CA ASP A 263 -0.64 -23.37 -20.54
C ASP A 263 -1.01 -24.37 -21.67
N GLY A 264 -0.03 -25.15 -22.17
CA GLY A 264 -0.26 -26.23 -23.15
C GLY A 264 -0.93 -25.77 -24.45
N LYS A 265 -1.74 -26.65 -25.06
CA LYS A 265 -2.47 -26.37 -26.32
C LYS A 265 -3.68 -25.43 -26.14
N ASN A 266 -4.13 -25.18 -24.91
CA ASN A 266 -5.31 -24.32 -24.64
C ASN A 266 -4.98 -22.82 -24.70
N ASN A 267 -3.73 -22.42 -24.41
CA ASN A 267 -3.13 -21.11 -24.71
C ASN A 267 -4.02 -19.89 -24.38
N GLN A 268 -4.78 -19.97 -23.28
CA GLN A 268 -5.70 -18.95 -22.81
C GLN A 268 -4.93 -17.79 -22.15
N LEU A 269 -3.83 -18.09 -21.44
CA LEU A 269 -3.03 -17.10 -20.72
C LEU A 269 -1.70 -16.82 -21.45
N LYS A 270 -1.68 -15.71 -22.19
CA LYS A 270 -0.47 -15.17 -22.84
C LYS A 270 -0.07 -13.86 -22.18
N LEU A 271 1.24 -13.62 -22.08
CA LEU A 271 1.79 -12.33 -21.68
C LEU A 271 1.53 -11.29 -22.78
N ASN A 272 0.33 -10.72 -22.77
CA ASN A 272 -0.10 -9.61 -23.61
C ASN A 272 -0.08 -8.31 -22.76
N PRO A 273 0.58 -7.22 -23.22
CA PRO A 273 0.54 -5.92 -22.56
C PRO A 273 -0.84 -5.39 -22.15
N GLU A 274 -1.90 -5.82 -22.81
CA GLU A 274 -3.29 -5.41 -22.54
C GLU A 274 -3.99 -6.26 -21.46
N LYS A 275 -3.43 -7.44 -21.14
CA LYS A 275 -4.02 -8.41 -20.20
C LYS A 275 -3.04 -8.95 -19.16
N THR A 276 -1.85 -8.36 -19.05
CA THR A 276 -0.82 -8.78 -18.09
C THR A 276 -0.79 -7.83 -16.91
N ILE A 277 -1.01 -8.34 -15.71
CA ILE A 277 -0.89 -7.60 -14.46
C ILE A 277 0.54 -7.71 -13.93
N GLY A 278 1.22 -6.58 -13.81
CA GLY A 278 2.52 -6.51 -13.14
C GLY A 278 2.32 -6.51 -11.63
N LEU A 279 2.89 -7.49 -10.92
CA LEU A 279 2.85 -7.54 -9.45
C LEU A 279 4.23 -7.19 -8.91
N LEU A 280 4.31 -6.29 -7.93
CA LEU A 280 5.55 -5.98 -7.21
C LEU A 280 5.52 -6.70 -5.87
N LEU A 281 6.44 -7.64 -5.69
CA LEU A 281 6.50 -8.51 -4.52
C LEU A 281 7.70 -8.14 -3.64
N MET A 282 7.57 -8.39 -2.34
CA MET A 282 8.70 -8.28 -1.45
C MET A 282 9.64 -9.48 -1.59
N ARG A 283 10.92 -9.21 -1.86
CA ARG A 283 11.96 -10.25 -1.96
C ARG A 283 12.06 -11.11 -0.68
N PRO A 284 12.04 -10.57 0.55
CA PRO A 284 12.13 -11.39 1.76
C PRO A 284 11.13 -12.56 1.80
N GLN A 285 9.85 -12.31 1.49
CA GLN A 285 8.79 -13.33 1.46
C GLN A 285 9.02 -14.40 0.39
N ILE A 286 9.56 -14.02 -0.78
CA ILE A 286 9.87 -14.97 -1.85
C ILE A 286 11.05 -15.87 -1.48
N VAL A 287 12.09 -15.28 -0.90
CA VAL A 287 13.30 -15.98 -0.47
C VAL A 287 13.00 -16.93 0.70
N SER A 288 12.24 -16.49 1.69
CA SER A 288 11.81 -17.30 2.84
C SER A 288 10.74 -18.34 2.52
N ARG A 289 10.15 -18.28 1.32
CA ARG A 289 8.98 -19.07 0.88
C ARG A 289 7.69 -18.82 1.67
N THR A 290 7.60 -17.71 2.42
CA THR A 290 6.37 -17.29 3.12
C THR A 290 5.44 -16.54 2.16
N ARG A 291 4.92 -17.24 1.16
CA ARG A 291 4.31 -16.63 -0.05
C ARG A 291 2.90 -17.12 -0.41
N ARG A 292 2.21 -17.86 0.47
CA ARG A 292 0.88 -18.44 0.15
C ARG A 292 -0.16 -17.38 -0.20
N HIS A 293 -0.19 -16.26 0.52
CA HIS A 293 -1.02 -15.09 0.19
C HIS A 293 -0.76 -14.53 -1.23
N TYR A 294 0.51 -14.43 -1.67
CA TYR A 294 0.84 -14.05 -3.05
C TYR A 294 0.37 -15.10 -4.05
N ASP A 295 0.56 -16.38 -3.73
CA ASP A 295 0.15 -17.49 -4.60
C ASP A 295 -1.36 -17.46 -4.82
N GLY A 296 -2.15 -17.28 -3.75
CA GLY A 296 -3.61 -17.18 -3.84
C GLY A 296 -4.08 -16.01 -4.70
N LEU A 297 -3.47 -14.83 -4.57
CA LEU A 297 -3.81 -13.68 -5.43
C LEU A 297 -3.39 -13.91 -6.88
N ILE A 298 -2.22 -14.47 -7.13
CA ILE A 298 -1.77 -14.85 -8.49
C ILE A 298 -2.80 -15.80 -9.13
N ARG A 299 -3.25 -16.83 -8.40
CA ARG A 299 -4.27 -17.76 -8.90
C ARG A 299 -5.60 -17.07 -9.19
N ALA A 300 -6.05 -16.17 -8.30
CA ALA A 300 -7.29 -15.45 -8.50
C ALA A 300 -7.23 -14.59 -9.77
N ILE A 301 -6.11 -13.91 -10.03
CA ILE A 301 -5.91 -13.12 -11.25
C ILE A 301 -5.89 -14.00 -12.50
N GLU A 302 -5.18 -15.13 -12.47
CA GLU A 302 -5.15 -16.10 -13.58
C GLU A 302 -6.53 -16.70 -13.86
N ALA A 303 -7.34 -16.96 -12.83
CA ALA A 303 -8.71 -17.47 -12.96
C ALA A 303 -9.66 -16.49 -13.65
N GLU A 304 -9.38 -15.18 -13.59
CA GLU A 304 -10.11 -14.13 -14.31
C GLU A 304 -9.64 -13.97 -15.77
N GLY A 305 -8.75 -14.85 -16.25
CA GLY A 305 -8.23 -14.82 -17.62
C GLY A 305 -7.15 -13.75 -17.84
N LEU A 306 -6.54 -13.25 -16.78
CA LEU A 306 -5.45 -12.26 -16.83
C LEU A 306 -4.10 -12.95 -16.61
N ALA A 307 -3.11 -12.61 -17.42
CA ALA A 307 -1.75 -13.08 -17.19
C ALA A 307 -1.10 -12.28 -16.06
N VAL A 308 -0.11 -12.86 -15.39
CA VAL A 308 0.63 -12.19 -14.31
C VAL A 308 2.11 -12.06 -14.65
N LEU A 309 2.73 -10.99 -14.16
CA LEU A 309 4.18 -10.79 -14.19
C LEU A 309 4.67 -10.38 -12.80
N PRO A 310 4.88 -11.34 -11.88
CA PRO A 310 5.24 -11.05 -10.50
C PRO A 310 6.74 -10.83 -10.35
N ALA A 311 7.16 -9.60 -10.11
CA ALA A 311 8.55 -9.21 -10.03
C ALA A 311 8.97 -8.88 -8.59
N ILE A 312 10.18 -9.29 -8.22
CA ILE A 312 10.88 -8.82 -7.03
C ILE A 312 11.94 -7.81 -7.44
N SER A 313 12.14 -6.79 -6.62
CA SER A 313 13.15 -5.75 -6.80
C SER A 313 14.20 -5.78 -5.69
N THR A 314 15.30 -5.07 -5.94
CA THR A 314 16.34 -4.86 -4.95
C THR A 314 15.87 -3.84 -3.92
N LEU A 315 15.69 -4.27 -2.66
CA LEU A 315 15.23 -3.39 -1.57
C LEU A 315 13.84 -2.79 -1.87
N MET A 316 13.68 -1.47 -1.67
CA MET A 316 12.41 -0.73 -1.72
C MET A 316 12.30 0.18 -2.96
N ASP A 317 13.13 0.00 -3.99
CA ASP A 317 13.01 0.76 -5.25
C ASP A 317 12.50 -0.15 -6.38
N ASN A 318 11.22 0.01 -6.73
CA ASN A 318 10.57 -0.87 -7.69
C ASN A 318 10.89 -0.52 -9.15
N ARG A 319 11.59 0.59 -9.41
CA ARG A 319 11.93 1.01 -10.78
C ARG A 319 12.81 -0.01 -11.47
N GLU A 320 13.80 -0.58 -10.79
CA GLU A 320 14.73 -1.55 -11.38
C GLU A 320 13.98 -2.79 -11.90
N ALA A 321 13.02 -3.31 -11.13
CA ALA A 321 12.18 -4.43 -11.55
C ALA A 321 11.24 -4.05 -12.71
N CYS A 322 10.62 -2.87 -12.63
CA CYS A 322 9.75 -2.36 -13.69
C CYS A 322 10.52 -2.17 -15.00
N GLU A 323 11.66 -1.47 -14.99
CA GLU A 323 12.52 -1.24 -16.17
C GLU A 323 12.94 -2.56 -16.81
N LYS A 324 13.33 -3.54 -16.00
CA LYS A 324 13.82 -4.83 -16.49
C LYS A 324 12.71 -5.71 -17.06
N PHE A 325 11.54 -5.71 -16.44
CA PHE A 325 10.49 -6.71 -16.75
C PHE A 325 9.22 -6.11 -17.34
N PHE A 326 8.79 -4.95 -16.87
CA PHE A 326 7.52 -4.31 -17.27
C PHE A 326 7.70 -3.35 -18.43
N VAL A 327 8.93 -2.95 -18.76
CA VAL A 327 9.21 -2.03 -19.88
C VAL A 327 9.86 -2.77 -21.04
N GLU A 328 9.40 -2.42 -22.24
CA GLU A 328 10.08 -2.69 -23.50
C GLU A 328 10.66 -1.37 -24.02
N GLU A 329 11.97 -1.33 -24.24
CA GLU A 329 12.64 -0.19 -24.86
C GLU A 329 12.53 -0.33 -26.38
N GLU A 330 11.69 0.49 -27.01
CA GLU A 330 11.73 0.69 -28.46
C GLU A 330 12.71 1.83 -28.76
N ARG A 331 13.72 1.57 -29.61
CA ARG A 331 14.47 2.65 -30.25
C ARG A 331 13.52 3.35 -31.22
N ALA A 332 13.17 4.59 -30.93
CA ALA A 332 12.44 5.42 -31.87
C ALA A 332 13.29 5.59 -33.14
N GLU A 333 12.93 4.91 -34.23
CA GLU A 333 13.46 5.22 -35.56
C GLU A 333 12.92 6.58 -35.98
N GLY A 334 13.63 7.65 -35.58
CA GLY A 334 13.37 8.98 -36.06
C GLY A 334 13.53 9.02 -37.57
N LYS A 335 12.43 9.20 -38.32
CA LYS A 335 12.49 9.59 -39.73
C LYS A 335 13.37 10.83 -39.84
N ARG A 336 14.57 10.67 -40.41
CA ARG A 336 15.47 11.78 -40.78
C ARG A 336 14.75 12.74 -41.73
N LYS A 337 14.06 13.76 -41.20
CA LYS A 337 13.76 14.96 -41.98
C LYS A 337 15.03 15.80 -42.00
N LYS A 338 15.77 15.75 -43.10
CA LYS A 338 16.83 16.73 -43.40
C LYS A 338 16.18 18.11 -43.49
N VAL A 339 16.19 18.86 -42.40
CA VAL A 339 16.00 20.31 -42.45
C VAL A 339 17.39 20.90 -42.62
N LYS A 340 17.67 21.47 -43.80
CA LYS A 340 18.91 22.22 -44.05
C LYS A 340 18.88 23.49 -43.19
N GLY A 341 19.87 23.67 -42.32
CA GLY A 341 20.26 25.01 -41.84
C GLY A 341 20.10 25.34 -40.35
N LYS A 342 20.08 24.37 -39.42
CA LYS A 342 20.26 24.67 -37.98
C LYS A 342 21.36 23.83 -37.34
N SER A 343 22.10 24.47 -36.45
CA SER A 343 23.31 24.02 -35.74
C SER A 343 23.12 22.69 -35.00
N VAL A 344 24.23 21.96 -34.87
CA VAL A 344 24.33 20.56 -34.45
C VAL A 344 24.11 20.33 -32.95
N ASP A 345 23.97 21.37 -32.13
CA ASP A 345 23.93 21.24 -30.66
C ASP A 345 22.52 21.08 -30.03
N GLU A 346 21.44 21.05 -30.82
CA GLU A 346 20.07 20.80 -30.31
C GLU A 346 19.47 19.46 -30.75
N ALA A 347 20.24 18.59 -31.39
CA ALA A 347 19.74 17.41 -32.10
C ALA A 347 20.23 16.08 -31.52
N GLU A 348 20.02 15.80 -30.23
CA GLU A 348 20.09 14.41 -29.72
C GLU A 348 19.38 14.19 -28.36
N ARG A 349 18.08 14.48 -28.28
CA ARG A 349 17.20 13.72 -27.37
C ARG A 349 16.42 12.72 -28.20
N VAL A 350 16.99 11.52 -28.36
CA VAL A 350 16.20 10.35 -28.72
C VAL A 350 15.24 10.12 -27.56
N GLU A 351 13.99 10.58 -27.67
CA GLU A 351 12.94 10.18 -26.73
C GLU A 351 12.75 8.67 -26.87
N LEU A 352 13.36 7.91 -25.96
CA LEU A 352 13.06 6.50 -25.76
C LEU A 352 11.59 6.40 -25.37
N ARG A 353 10.75 5.97 -26.32
CA ARG A 353 9.35 5.68 -26.04
C ARG A 353 9.29 4.36 -25.29
N ARG A 354 9.10 4.43 -23.97
CA ARG A 354 8.91 3.27 -23.11
C ARG A 354 7.56 2.66 -23.40
N LYS A 355 7.52 1.40 -23.82
CA LYS A 355 6.27 0.66 -24.01
C LYS A 355 6.06 -0.25 -22.81
N SER A 356 4.88 -0.17 -22.20
CA SER A 356 4.54 -1.07 -21.10
C SER A 356 4.25 -2.49 -21.63
N ARG A 357 4.74 -3.50 -20.92
CA ARG A 357 4.41 -4.93 -21.07
C ARG A 357 3.28 -5.38 -20.16
N VAL A 358 2.76 -4.47 -19.35
CA VAL A 358 1.67 -4.72 -18.40
C VAL A 358 0.55 -3.71 -18.61
N SER A 359 -0.68 -4.12 -18.32
CA SER A 359 -1.87 -3.27 -18.43
C SER A 359 -2.08 -2.46 -17.16
N GLN A 360 -1.67 -3.01 -16.03
CA GLN A 360 -1.78 -2.42 -14.69
C GLN A 360 -0.62 -2.88 -13.81
N ILE A 361 -0.28 -2.08 -12.81
CA ILE A 361 0.73 -2.39 -11.79
C ILE A 361 0.04 -2.48 -10.42
N VAL A 362 0.25 -3.58 -9.71
CA VAL A 362 -0.24 -3.76 -8.34
C VAL A 362 0.96 -3.99 -7.43
N SER A 363 1.18 -3.04 -6.53
CA SER A 363 2.15 -3.19 -5.45
C SER A 363 1.58 -4.06 -4.35
N LEU A 364 2.30 -5.13 -4.01
CA LEU A 364 2.05 -5.98 -2.84
C LEU A 364 3.20 -5.86 -1.83
N THR A 365 3.95 -4.75 -1.91
CA THR A 365 5.10 -4.49 -1.03
C THR A 365 4.70 -3.91 0.31
N GLY A 366 3.53 -3.27 0.39
CA GLY A 366 3.11 -2.51 1.57
C GLY A 366 3.90 -1.21 1.80
N PHE A 367 4.63 -0.73 0.78
CA PHE A 367 5.47 0.46 0.86
C PHE A 367 5.32 1.36 -0.37
N SER A 368 5.94 2.54 -0.31
CA SER A 368 6.10 3.43 -1.46
C SER A 368 6.69 2.71 -2.67
N PHE A 369 6.35 3.18 -3.87
CA PHE A 369 6.91 2.69 -5.11
C PHE A 369 8.43 2.94 -5.19
N VAL A 370 8.90 4.08 -4.67
CA VAL A 370 10.34 4.40 -4.51
C VAL A 370 10.60 4.78 -3.06
N GLY A 371 11.16 3.82 -2.32
CA GLY A 371 11.63 4.03 -0.95
C GLY A 371 10.83 3.26 0.10
N GLY A 372 11.39 3.23 1.31
CA GLY A 372 10.81 2.54 2.46
C GLY A 372 9.99 3.48 3.37
N PRO A 373 9.49 2.99 4.52
CA PRO A 373 8.60 3.76 5.38
C PRO A 373 9.24 5.01 6.00
N ALA A 374 10.57 5.05 6.10
CA ALA A 374 11.32 6.19 6.63
C ALA A 374 11.86 7.16 5.56
N MET A 375 11.82 6.77 4.27
CA MET A 375 12.38 7.52 3.15
C MET A 375 11.54 7.21 1.90
N ASN A 376 10.61 8.08 1.52
CA ASN A 376 9.83 7.98 0.29
C ASN A 376 10.22 9.09 -0.71
N ASP A 377 10.29 8.74 -2.00
CA ASP A 377 10.48 9.70 -3.10
C ASP A 377 9.29 9.63 -4.06
N SER A 378 8.16 10.19 -3.61
CA SER A 378 6.90 10.19 -4.37
C SER A 378 7.01 10.98 -5.68
N ARG A 379 7.95 11.93 -5.77
CA ARG A 379 8.21 12.64 -7.03
C ARG A 379 8.85 11.72 -8.06
N ALA A 380 9.90 10.99 -7.68
CA ALA A 380 10.53 10.02 -8.56
C ALA A 380 9.56 8.89 -8.95
N ALA A 381 8.70 8.46 -8.02
CA ALA A 381 7.62 7.51 -8.31
C ALA A 381 6.66 8.06 -9.37
N ALA A 382 6.13 9.27 -9.17
CA ALA A 382 5.19 9.90 -10.08
C ALA A 382 5.79 10.13 -11.48
N GLU A 383 7.06 10.59 -11.57
CA GLU A 383 7.77 10.76 -12.84
C GLU A 383 7.92 9.44 -13.60
N PHE A 384 8.27 8.35 -12.89
CA PHE A 384 8.41 7.03 -13.50
C PHE A 384 7.06 6.46 -13.96
N LEU A 385 6.06 6.45 -13.08
CA LEU A 385 4.74 5.88 -13.35
C LEU A 385 4.00 6.64 -14.46
N ARG A 386 4.14 7.97 -14.52
CA ARG A 386 3.62 8.80 -15.62
C ARG A 386 4.20 8.39 -16.97
N GLY A 387 5.48 8.00 -17.01
CA GLY A 387 6.14 7.51 -18.22
C GLY A 387 5.57 6.19 -18.75
N LEU A 388 5.03 5.34 -17.86
CA LEU A 388 4.36 4.09 -18.24
C LEU A 388 2.87 4.27 -18.53
N ASN A 389 2.24 5.26 -17.90
CA ASN A 389 0.83 5.60 -18.05
C ASN A 389 -0.11 4.39 -17.88
N ARG A 390 0.09 3.64 -16.78
CA ARG A 390 -0.74 2.50 -16.40
C ARG A 390 -1.29 2.71 -14.98
N PRO A 391 -2.52 2.24 -14.69
CA PRO A 391 -3.07 2.26 -13.34
C PRO A 391 -2.12 1.60 -12.34
N PHE A 392 -1.92 2.28 -11.21
CA PHE A 392 -1.07 1.83 -10.12
C PHE A 392 -1.90 1.65 -8.85
N ARG A 393 -1.89 0.43 -8.30
CA ARG A 393 -2.61 0.09 -7.07
C ARG A 393 -1.64 -0.40 -6.00
N SER A 394 -2.05 -0.27 -4.74
CA SER A 394 -1.33 -0.81 -3.60
C SER A 394 -2.27 -1.65 -2.77
N ALA A 395 -2.18 -2.98 -2.89
CA ALA A 395 -2.98 -3.89 -2.10
C ALA A 395 -2.26 -4.24 -0.78
N VAL A 396 -3.06 -4.55 0.24
CA VAL A 396 -2.63 -4.62 1.64
C VAL A 396 -2.54 -6.08 2.10
N SER A 397 -1.38 -6.44 2.67
CA SER A 397 -1.21 -7.68 3.44
C SER A 397 -1.26 -7.36 4.93
N LEU A 398 -1.98 -8.15 5.71
CA LEU A 398 -2.04 -8.01 7.17
C LEU A 398 -0.78 -8.63 7.79
N ASP A 399 0.29 -7.84 7.79
CA ASP A 399 1.61 -8.27 8.28
C ASP A 399 1.84 -7.87 9.74
N MET A 400 1.15 -6.82 10.21
CA MET A 400 1.29 -6.26 11.57
C MET A 400 0.05 -6.47 12.44
N GLN A 401 -0.94 -7.22 11.94
CA GLN A 401 -2.13 -7.64 12.68
C GLN A 401 -2.61 -8.98 12.13
N THR A 402 -3.28 -9.78 12.96
CA THR A 402 -3.86 -11.05 12.49
C THR A 402 -5.10 -10.83 11.64
N ILE A 403 -5.45 -11.83 10.84
CA ILE A 403 -6.73 -11.86 10.10
C ILE A 403 -7.91 -11.71 11.08
N GLU A 404 -7.87 -12.42 12.20
CA GLU A 404 -8.93 -12.41 13.20
C GLU A 404 -9.08 -11.02 13.85
N ALA A 405 -7.96 -10.38 14.24
CA ALA A 405 -7.97 -9.03 14.78
C ALA A 405 -8.50 -8.00 13.77
N TRP A 406 -8.17 -8.17 12.48
CA TRP A 406 -8.72 -7.34 11.41
C TRP A 406 -10.24 -7.53 11.24
N GLN A 407 -10.72 -8.78 11.27
CA GLN A 407 -12.13 -9.11 11.14
C GLN A 407 -12.94 -8.49 12.28
N GLU A 408 -12.47 -8.60 13.52
CA GLU A 408 -13.14 -8.04 14.71
C GLU A 408 -13.02 -6.51 14.82
N SER A 409 -12.03 -5.91 14.15
CA SER A 409 -11.79 -4.46 14.22
C SER A 409 -12.85 -3.63 13.49
N LEU A 410 -13.46 -2.68 14.19
CA LEU A 410 -14.36 -1.68 13.60
C LEU A 410 -13.64 -0.65 12.72
N THR A 411 -12.36 -0.37 12.98
CA THR A 411 -11.58 0.56 12.15
C THR A 411 -10.97 -0.13 10.93
N GLY A 412 -10.75 -1.45 11.01
CA GLY A 412 -10.11 -2.26 9.98
C GLY A 412 -8.60 -2.33 10.19
N LEU A 413 -7.81 -1.62 9.37
CA LEU A 413 -6.34 -1.62 9.55
C LEU A 413 -5.94 -0.87 10.81
N ASN A 414 -4.96 -1.40 11.55
CA ASN A 414 -4.34 -0.66 12.66
C ASN A 414 -3.62 0.62 12.14
N PRO A 415 -3.41 1.63 13.01
CA PRO A 415 -2.86 2.92 12.58
C PRO A 415 -1.48 2.84 11.90
N VAL A 416 -0.62 1.92 12.36
CA VAL A 416 0.72 1.73 11.80
C VAL A 416 0.62 1.21 10.36
N GLN A 417 -0.20 0.19 10.15
CA GLN A 417 -0.41 -0.41 8.84
C GLN A 417 -1.15 0.52 7.88
N ALA A 418 -2.13 1.29 8.37
CA ALA A 418 -2.81 2.31 7.58
C ALA A 418 -1.84 3.43 7.14
N GLY A 419 -0.97 3.91 8.03
CA GLY A 419 0.04 4.90 7.66
C GLY A 419 1.01 4.38 6.61
N MET A 420 1.51 3.15 6.81
CA MET A 420 2.56 2.56 5.98
C MET A 420 2.07 2.04 4.63
N GLN A 421 0.97 1.29 4.61
CA GLN A 421 0.48 0.57 3.42
C GLN A 421 -0.62 1.31 2.66
N VAL A 422 -1.18 2.40 3.22
CA VAL A 422 -2.24 3.19 2.57
C VAL A 422 -1.80 4.63 2.36
N ALA A 423 -1.53 5.38 3.44
CA ALA A 423 -1.28 6.82 3.32
C ALA A 423 -0.01 7.14 2.51
N ILE A 424 1.09 6.39 2.70
CA ILE A 424 2.32 6.60 1.93
C ILE A 424 2.11 6.26 0.44
N PRO A 425 1.59 5.07 0.06
CA PRO A 425 1.30 4.77 -1.34
C PRO A 425 0.31 5.72 -2.02
N GLU A 426 -0.65 6.29 -1.27
CA GLU A 426 -1.56 7.32 -1.81
C GLU A 426 -0.81 8.55 -2.33
N LEU A 427 0.34 8.92 -1.73
CA LEU A 427 1.19 10.02 -2.20
C LEU A 427 1.87 9.70 -3.53
N ASP A 428 2.10 8.41 -3.82
CA ASP A 428 2.64 7.94 -5.10
C ASP A 428 1.56 7.83 -6.18
N GLY A 429 0.30 8.13 -5.83
CA GLY A 429 -0.86 7.98 -6.71
C GLY A 429 -1.48 6.59 -6.66
N ALA A 430 -1.14 5.74 -5.68
CA ALA A 430 -1.78 4.44 -5.55
C ALA A 430 -3.25 4.59 -5.14
N THR A 431 -4.08 3.72 -5.70
CA THR A 431 -5.49 3.57 -5.34
C THR A 431 -5.82 2.15 -4.89
N GLU A 432 -7.05 1.97 -4.42
CA GLU A 432 -7.62 0.68 -4.00
C GLU A 432 -6.79 -0.07 -2.93
N PRO A 433 -6.73 0.42 -1.67
CA PRO A 433 -6.03 -0.23 -0.56
C PRO A 433 -6.74 -1.51 -0.10
N PHE A 434 -6.76 -2.50 -0.98
CA PHE A 434 -7.56 -3.71 -0.89
C PHE A 434 -6.81 -4.78 -0.09
N VAL A 435 -7.41 -5.28 1.00
CA VAL A 435 -6.82 -6.36 1.80
C VAL A 435 -6.96 -7.67 1.03
N TYR A 436 -5.88 -8.43 0.82
CA TYR A 436 -5.91 -9.68 0.07
C TYR A 436 -5.40 -10.91 0.85
N GLY A 437 -4.72 -10.71 1.97
CA GLY A 437 -4.14 -11.80 2.74
C GLY A 437 -3.53 -11.32 4.05
N GLY A 438 -3.07 -12.26 4.87
CA GLY A 438 -2.55 -11.96 6.19
C GLY A 438 -2.15 -13.20 6.97
N VAL A 439 -1.61 -13.00 8.16
CA VAL A 439 -1.26 -14.11 9.07
C VAL A 439 -2.44 -14.38 10.02
N ARG A 440 -2.81 -15.66 10.21
CA ARG A 440 -3.80 -16.06 11.22
C ARG A 440 -3.19 -16.10 12.62
N ALA A 441 -4.02 -15.90 13.64
CA ALA A 441 -3.63 -16.16 15.03
C ALA A 441 -3.06 -17.58 15.19
N GLY A 442 -1.87 -17.69 15.78
CA GLY A 442 -1.15 -18.95 15.96
C GLY A 442 -0.50 -19.53 14.69
N SER A 443 -0.69 -18.92 13.52
CA SER A 443 0.03 -19.26 12.30
C SER A 443 1.35 -18.48 12.18
N CYS A 444 2.26 -18.99 11.37
CA CYS A 444 3.54 -18.35 11.06
C CYS A 444 3.67 -17.97 9.58
N GLU A 445 2.70 -18.35 8.74
CA GLU A 445 2.71 -18.08 7.31
C GLU A 445 1.51 -17.23 6.90
N PRO A 446 1.70 -16.23 6.03
CA PRO A 446 0.61 -15.43 5.51
C PRO A 446 -0.21 -16.23 4.49
N GLU A 447 -1.51 -16.26 4.70
CA GLU A 447 -2.52 -16.97 3.90
C GLU A 447 -3.35 -16.00 3.05
N PRO A 448 -3.85 -16.44 1.88
CA PRO A 448 -4.77 -15.64 1.08
C PRO A 448 -6.15 -15.57 1.74
N LEU A 449 -6.79 -14.42 1.64
CA LEU A 449 -8.23 -14.28 1.88
C LEU A 449 -8.94 -14.52 0.54
N GLU A 450 -9.45 -15.73 0.33
CA GLU A 450 -9.90 -16.20 -0.98
C GLU A 450 -10.97 -15.30 -1.62
N ASP A 451 -11.96 -14.88 -0.84
CA ASP A 451 -13.03 -13.97 -1.29
C ASP A 451 -12.46 -12.62 -1.74
N ARG A 452 -11.50 -12.10 -0.96
CA ARG A 452 -10.85 -10.81 -1.24
C ARG A 452 -9.94 -10.89 -2.46
N CYS A 453 -9.13 -11.94 -2.58
CA CYS A 453 -8.32 -12.20 -3.77
C CYS A 453 -9.18 -12.27 -5.02
N ARG A 454 -10.32 -12.97 -4.98
CA ARG A 454 -11.26 -13.06 -6.09
C ARG A 454 -11.85 -11.69 -6.44
N ARG A 455 -12.33 -10.93 -5.44
CA ARG A 455 -12.89 -9.59 -5.68
C ARG A 455 -11.86 -8.65 -6.31
N LEU A 456 -10.63 -8.63 -5.80
CA LEU A 456 -9.55 -7.81 -6.37
C LEU A 456 -9.24 -8.22 -7.82
N ALA A 457 -9.16 -9.52 -8.11
CA ALA A 457 -8.93 -10.02 -9.46
C ALA A 457 -10.05 -9.60 -10.44
N GLN A 458 -11.31 -9.71 -10.02
CA GLN A 458 -12.47 -9.26 -10.82
C GLN A 458 -12.41 -7.75 -11.10
N ARG A 459 -12.06 -6.94 -10.08
CA ARG A 459 -11.87 -5.49 -10.23
C ARG A 459 -10.76 -5.17 -11.22
N LEU A 460 -9.61 -5.87 -11.13
CA LEU A 460 -8.52 -5.72 -12.10
C LEU A 460 -8.99 -6.06 -13.52
N ASN A 461 -9.82 -7.09 -13.69
CA ASN A 461 -10.40 -7.46 -14.98
C ASN A 461 -11.34 -6.38 -15.53
N ARG A 462 -12.19 -5.78 -14.69
CA ARG A 462 -13.05 -4.64 -15.07
C ARG A 462 -12.23 -3.44 -15.55
N TRP A 463 -11.16 -3.10 -14.84
CA TRP A 463 -10.23 -2.06 -15.27
C TRP A 463 -9.52 -2.40 -16.60
N ASN A 464 -9.13 -3.66 -16.82
CA ASN A 464 -8.58 -4.08 -18.12
C ASN A 464 -9.61 -3.92 -19.25
N ARG A 465 -10.89 -4.23 -18.99
CA ARG A 465 -11.95 -4.01 -19.97
C ARG A 465 -12.08 -2.54 -20.36
N LEU A 466 -12.01 -1.61 -19.40
CA LEU A 466 -12.01 -0.16 -19.68
C LEU A 466 -10.85 0.29 -20.57
N GLN A 467 -9.70 -0.38 -20.48
CA GLN A 467 -8.52 -0.06 -21.28
C GLN A 467 -8.54 -0.65 -22.69
N THR A 468 -9.27 -1.75 -22.90
CA THR A 468 -9.13 -2.61 -24.09
C THR A 468 -10.39 -2.68 -24.94
N ALA A 469 -11.57 -2.48 -24.37
CA ALA A 469 -12.81 -2.46 -25.12
C ALA A 469 -12.89 -1.23 -26.03
N ARG A 470 -13.66 -1.36 -27.12
CA ARG A 470 -13.98 -0.19 -27.97
C ARG A 470 -14.84 0.76 -27.16
N ARG A 471 -14.59 2.07 -27.30
CA ARG A 471 -15.31 3.12 -26.54
C ARG A 471 -16.83 3.07 -26.73
N GLU A 472 -17.28 2.72 -27.93
CA GLU A 472 -18.71 2.55 -28.27
C GLU A 472 -19.38 1.35 -27.57
N GLU A 473 -18.61 0.37 -27.08
CA GLU A 473 -19.13 -0.78 -26.34
C GLU A 473 -19.19 -0.56 -24.83
N LEU A 474 -18.57 0.52 -24.33
CA LEU A 474 -18.43 0.78 -22.91
C LEU A 474 -19.70 1.39 -22.33
N ARG A 475 -20.19 0.80 -21.25
CA ARG A 475 -21.32 1.32 -20.48
C ARG A 475 -20.86 2.11 -19.28
N LEU A 476 -21.23 3.39 -19.21
CA LEU A 476 -20.83 4.25 -18.10
C LEU A 476 -22.07 4.62 -17.27
N ALA A 477 -21.97 4.45 -15.96
CA ALA A 477 -22.94 5.00 -15.03
C ALA A 477 -22.37 6.29 -14.43
N MET A 478 -23.13 7.38 -14.48
CA MET A 478 -22.81 8.64 -13.81
C MET A 478 -23.84 8.86 -12.70
N LEU A 479 -23.40 9.09 -11.48
CA LEU A 479 -24.29 9.38 -10.35
C LEU A 479 -24.10 10.83 -9.89
N VAL A 480 -25.23 11.52 -9.76
CA VAL A 480 -25.34 12.84 -9.13
C VAL A 480 -26.02 12.73 -7.77
N PHE A 481 -25.72 13.69 -6.90
CA PHE A 481 -26.16 13.69 -5.51
C PHE A 481 -27.08 14.89 -5.20
N CYS A 482 -27.63 14.86 -3.99
CA CYS A 482 -28.24 16.03 -3.36
C CYS A 482 -27.32 16.54 -2.25
N PHE A 483 -26.87 17.79 -2.35
CA PHE A 483 -26.08 18.43 -1.29
C PHE A 483 -26.69 19.76 -0.81
N PRO A 484 -26.88 19.98 0.51
CA PRO A 484 -26.60 19.08 1.62
C PRO A 484 -27.50 17.81 1.60
N PRO A 485 -27.05 16.67 2.15
CA PRO A 485 -27.84 15.45 2.17
C PRO A 485 -29.22 15.67 2.79
N ASN A 486 -30.27 15.14 2.18
CA ASN A 486 -31.68 15.28 2.56
C ASN A 486 -32.26 16.71 2.53
N LYS A 487 -31.46 17.76 2.25
CA LYS A 487 -31.89 19.17 2.27
C LYS A 487 -31.58 19.96 1.00
N GLY A 488 -30.66 19.46 0.18
CA GLY A 488 -30.22 20.07 -1.07
C GLY A 488 -31.05 19.63 -2.26
N ASN A 489 -30.88 20.34 -3.38
CA ASN A 489 -31.48 19.96 -4.65
C ASN A 489 -30.64 18.89 -5.34
N ILE A 490 -31.28 18.04 -6.15
CA ILE A 490 -30.55 17.09 -7.00
C ILE A 490 -29.65 17.86 -7.96
N GLY A 491 -28.40 17.44 -8.08
CA GLY A 491 -27.41 18.10 -8.94
C GLY A 491 -26.78 19.32 -8.29
N THR A 492 -26.68 19.35 -6.96
CA THR A 492 -25.81 20.29 -6.24
C THR A 492 -24.62 19.53 -5.64
N ALA A 493 -23.44 20.14 -5.72
CA ALA A 493 -22.22 19.66 -5.09
C ALA A 493 -21.41 20.87 -4.60
N ALA A 494 -20.49 20.66 -3.66
CA ALA A 494 -19.68 21.76 -3.15
C ALA A 494 -18.91 22.43 -4.29
N ASP A 495 -19.18 23.73 -4.49
CA ASP A 495 -18.41 24.57 -5.41
C ASP A 495 -18.39 24.06 -6.87
N LEU A 496 -19.41 23.29 -7.29
CA LEU A 496 -19.51 22.70 -8.63
C LEU A 496 -20.91 22.91 -9.22
N ASP A 497 -20.96 23.46 -10.44
CA ASP A 497 -22.18 23.49 -11.22
C ASP A 497 -22.37 22.14 -11.93
N VAL A 498 -23.16 21.24 -11.32
CA VAL A 498 -23.19 19.81 -11.68
C VAL A 498 -23.76 19.60 -13.08
N PHE A 499 -24.89 20.19 -13.44
CA PHE A 499 -25.54 19.92 -14.73
C PHE A 499 -24.70 20.39 -15.92
N PRO A 500 -24.13 21.61 -15.95
CA PRO A 500 -23.18 22.03 -16.98
C PRO A 500 -21.92 21.18 -17.01
N SER A 501 -21.37 20.80 -15.86
CA SER A 501 -20.17 19.95 -15.79
C SER A 501 -20.43 18.55 -16.36
N VAL A 502 -21.57 17.94 -16.00
CA VAL A 502 -22.00 16.64 -16.55
C VAL A 502 -22.27 16.78 -18.05
N TRP A 503 -22.99 17.81 -18.49
CA TRP A 503 -23.28 18.03 -19.91
C TRP A 503 -22.01 18.18 -20.75
N GLU A 504 -21.03 18.97 -20.29
CA GLU A 504 -19.75 19.11 -20.98
C GLU A 504 -18.96 17.79 -20.98
N THR A 505 -19.02 17.03 -19.88
CA THR A 505 -18.43 15.68 -19.82
C THR A 505 -19.07 14.74 -20.85
N LEU A 506 -20.40 14.76 -20.99
CA LEU A 506 -21.13 13.97 -21.99
C LEU A 506 -20.75 14.39 -23.42
N ARG A 507 -20.65 15.69 -23.71
CA ARG A 507 -20.17 16.19 -25.00
C ARG A 507 -18.77 15.67 -25.32
N ARG A 508 -17.88 15.73 -24.33
CA ARG A 508 -16.50 15.25 -24.49
C ARG A 508 -16.47 13.74 -24.75
N LEU A 509 -17.19 12.95 -23.97
CA LEU A 509 -17.32 11.50 -24.18
C LEU A 509 -17.85 11.17 -25.58
N LYS A 510 -18.86 11.91 -26.07
CA LYS A 510 -19.38 11.69 -27.42
C LYS A 510 -18.33 11.99 -28.48
N SER A 511 -17.57 13.08 -28.31
CA SER A 511 -16.47 13.46 -29.22
C SER A 511 -15.31 12.45 -29.21
N ASP A 512 -15.08 11.79 -28.06
CA ASP A 512 -14.07 10.76 -27.91
C ASP A 512 -14.54 9.39 -28.44
N GLY A 513 -15.80 9.26 -28.90
CA GLY A 513 -16.32 8.06 -29.58
C GLY A 513 -17.11 7.09 -28.70
N TYR A 514 -17.61 7.54 -27.54
CA TYR A 514 -18.56 6.77 -26.76
C TYR A 514 -19.95 6.81 -27.40
N ASP A 515 -20.72 5.72 -27.27
CA ASP A 515 -22.09 5.65 -27.77
C ASP A 515 -23.07 6.26 -26.76
N LEU A 516 -23.36 7.54 -26.93
CA LEU A 516 -24.38 8.24 -26.14
C LEU A 516 -25.15 9.29 -26.94
N GLU A 517 -26.29 9.68 -26.41
CA GLU A 517 -27.08 10.80 -26.89
C GLU A 517 -26.88 11.99 -25.94
N VAL A 518 -26.41 13.12 -26.47
CA VAL A 518 -26.14 14.30 -25.65
C VAL A 518 -27.33 15.25 -25.78
N PRO A 519 -28.00 15.64 -24.68
CA PRO A 519 -29.06 16.64 -24.74
C PRO A 519 -28.57 17.98 -25.30
N GLU A 520 -29.47 18.78 -25.84
CA GLU A 520 -29.13 20.04 -26.52
C GLU A 520 -28.43 21.07 -25.62
N SER A 521 -28.74 21.04 -24.32
CA SER A 521 -28.16 21.94 -23.31
C SER A 521 -28.13 21.28 -21.92
N ALA A 522 -27.40 21.90 -20.99
CA ALA A 522 -27.41 21.51 -19.58
C ALA A 522 -28.81 21.62 -18.95
N ASP A 523 -29.60 22.61 -19.37
CA ASP A 523 -30.99 22.75 -18.92
C ASP A 523 -31.89 21.65 -19.47
N ALA A 524 -31.72 21.26 -20.73
CA ALA A 524 -32.44 20.12 -21.30
C ALA A 524 -32.11 18.83 -20.54
N LEU A 525 -30.82 18.61 -20.21
CA LEU A 525 -30.38 17.49 -19.38
C LEU A 525 -31.05 17.51 -18.00
N ARG A 526 -31.10 18.68 -17.34
CA ARG A 526 -31.75 18.87 -16.04
C ARG A 526 -33.25 18.57 -16.11
N LEU A 527 -33.96 19.08 -17.12
CA LEU A 527 -35.39 18.86 -17.30
C LEU A 527 -35.70 17.39 -17.59
N MET A 528 -34.87 16.71 -18.37
CA MET A 528 -34.99 15.26 -18.60
C MET A 528 -34.80 14.45 -17.32
N LEU A 529 -33.82 14.82 -16.49
CA LEU A 529 -33.53 14.08 -15.26
C LEU A 529 -34.56 14.33 -14.16
N LEU A 530 -34.90 15.59 -13.88
CA LEU A 530 -35.77 15.96 -12.74
C LEU A 530 -37.26 15.91 -13.09
N GLY A 531 -37.61 16.11 -14.36
CA GLY A 531 -38.97 15.98 -14.87
C GLY A 531 -39.23 14.57 -15.40
N GLY A 532 -39.69 14.50 -16.65
CA GLY A 532 -40.04 13.25 -17.30
C GLY A 532 -41.29 12.63 -16.68
N ASN A 533 -41.18 11.41 -16.17
CA ASN A 533 -42.29 10.68 -15.56
C ASN A 533 -42.32 10.76 -14.02
N SER A 534 -41.50 11.62 -13.40
CA SER A 534 -41.34 11.72 -11.95
C SER A 534 -42.68 11.87 -11.20
N ASP A 535 -43.54 12.78 -11.65
CA ASP A 535 -44.87 13.03 -11.07
C ASP A 535 -45.78 11.79 -11.12
N SER A 536 -45.66 10.95 -12.16
CA SER A 536 -46.47 9.74 -12.30
C SER A 536 -46.14 8.67 -11.26
N PHE A 537 -44.96 8.76 -10.65
CA PHE A 537 -44.46 7.83 -9.65
C PHE A 537 -44.29 8.46 -8.26
N GLY A 538 -44.61 9.76 -8.11
CA GLY A 538 -44.30 10.51 -6.89
C GLY A 538 -42.81 10.51 -6.56
N ALA A 539 -41.95 10.42 -7.58
CA ALA A 539 -40.50 10.35 -7.43
C ALA A 539 -39.87 11.74 -7.55
N THR A 540 -38.66 11.90 -7.01
CA THR A 540 -37.92 13.17 -7.07
C THR A 540 -37.25 13.44 -8.43
N ALA A 541 -37.13 12.41 -9.27
CA ALA A 541 -36.54 12.46 -10.60
C ALA A 541 -37.15 11.37 -11.49
N ASN A 542 -36.90 11.45 -12.79
CA ASN A 542 -37.36 10.50 -13.78
C ASN A 542 -37.00 9.06 -13.37
N VAL A 543 -37.95 8.15 -13.49
CA VAL A 543 -37.75 6.72 -13.23
C VAL A 543 -37.31 6.04 -14.51
N ALA A 544 -36.06 5.56 -14.54
CA ALA A 544 -35.49 4.83 -15.67
C ALA A 544 -35.78 3.33 -15.61
N TYR A 545 -35.91 2.77 -14.41
CA TYR A 545 -36.12 1.34 -14.22
C TYR A 545 -36.96 1.07 -12.97
N ARG A 546 -37.86 0.11 -13.08
CA ARG A 546 -38.64 -0.44 -11.96
C ARG A 546 -38.18 -1.87 -11.72
N MET A 547 -37.57 -2.10 -10.57
CA MET A 547 -37.09 -3.41 -10.17
C MET A 547 -38.14 -4.06 -9.29
N SER A 548 -38.68 -5.20 -9.72
CA SER A 548 -39.59 -5.96 -8.88
C SER A 548 -38.86 -6.51 -7.67
N VAL A 549 -39.59 -6.75 -6.58
CA VAL A 549 -39.01 -7.37 -5.37
C VAL A 549 -38.39 -8.73 -5.67
N ASP A 550 -39.03 -9.54 -6.51
CA ASP A 550 -38.50 -10.85 -6.91
C ASP A 550 -37.18 -10.74 -7.68
N GLU A 551 -37.06 -9.75 -8.57
CA GLU A 551 -35.80 -9.48 -9.26
C GLU A 551 -34.73 -9.00 -8.28
N TYR A 552 -35.08 -8.08 -7.39
CA TYR A 552 -34.18 -7.54 -6.38
C TYR A 552 -33.62 -8.64 -5.47
N ILE A 553 -34.49 -9.50 -4.91
CA ILE A 553 -34.08 -10.63 -4.05
C ILE A 553 -33.20 -11.62 -4.81
N ARG A 554 -33.50 -11.89 -6.09
CA ARG A 554 -32.69 -12.80 -6.91
C ARG A 554 -31.29 -12.25 -7.20
N LEU A 555 -31.15 -10.94 -7.38
CA LEU A 555 -29.89 -10.31 -7.79
C LEU A 555 -29.05 -9.80 -6.61
N CYS A 556 -29.68 -9.46 -5.48
CA CYS A 556 -29.04 -8.92 -4.29
C CYS A 556 -28.92 -10.01 -3.21
N PRO A 557 -27.71 -10.47 -2.85
CA PRO A 557 -27.55 -11.50 -1.83
C PRO A 557 -27.70 -11.00 -0.39
N TYR A 558 -27.81 -9.68 -0.17
CA TYR A 558 -27.77 -9.05 1.15
C TYR A 558 -29.15 -8.56 1.64
N VAL A 559 -30.24 -9.02 1.03
CA VAL A 559 -31.59 -8.49 1.34
C VAL A 559 -31.97 -8.74 2.80
N GLU A 560 -31.71 -9.93 3.34
CA GLU A 560 -32.07 -10.29 4.72
C GLU A 560 -31.44 -9.35 5.76
N GLU A 561 -30.18 -8.96 5.56
CA GLU A 561 -29.49 -7.99 6.44
C GLU A 561 -30.14 -6.60 6.37
N ILE A 562 -30.59 -6.18 5.17
CA ILE A 562 -31.28 -4.90 4.97
C ILE A 562 -32.67 -4.94 5.61
N GLU A 563 -33.38 -6.07 5.51
CA GLU A 563 -34.72 -6.22 6.08
C GLU A 563 -34.76 -6.10 7.60
N THR A 564 -33.64 -6.42 8.26
CA THR A 564 -33.49 -6.30 9.71
C THR A 564 -33.60 -4.83 10.17
N GLU A 565 -33.19 -3.89 9.32
CA GLU A 565 -33.20 -2.44 9.62
C GLU A 565 -34.39 -1.73 8.95
N TRP A 566 -34.72 -2.09 7.72
CA TRP A 566 -35.66 -1.35 6.87
C TRP A 566 -37.00 -2.04 6.62
N GLY A 567 -37.22 -3.22 7.24
CA GLY A 567 -38.39 -4.05 7.00
C GLY A 567 -38.33 -4.72 5.62
N ARG A 568 -39.43 -5.36 5.19
CA ARG A 568 -39.43 -6.12 3.92
C ARG A 568 -39.28 -5.21 2.69
N ALA A 569 -38.59 -5.72 1.67
CA ALA A 569 -38.57 -5.08 0.35
C ALA A 569 -40.01 -4.91 -0.21
N PRO A 570 -40.32 -3.80 -0.92
CA PRO A 570 -39.41 -2.76 -1.42
C PRO A 570 -39.12 -1.64 -0.41
N GLY A 571 -39.66 -1.70 0.82
CA GLY A 571 -39.61 -0.59 1.78
C GLY A 571 -40.39 0.65 1.32
N ALA A 572 -40.22 1.77 2.01
CA ALA A 572 -40.94 3.02 1.74
C ALA A 572 -40.16 4.04 0.89
N ILE A 573 -38.82 3.93 0.86
CA ILE A 573 -37.96 4.91 0.16
C ILE A 573 -37.66 4.41 -1.25
N ASN A 574 -37.90 5.27 -2.25
CA ASN A 574 -37.77 4.96 -3.67
C ASN A 574 -38.57 3.71 -4.06
N SER A 575 -39.83 3.64 -3.66
CA SER A 575 -40.74 2.56 -4.04
C SER A 575 -42.08 3.10 -4.54
N PHE A 576 -42.69 2.38 -5.48
CA PHE A 576 -44.04 2.69 -5.98
C PHE A 576 -44.70 1.43 -6.52
N GLY A 577 -45.96 1.20 -6.13
CA GLY A 577 -46.74 0.08 -6.65
C GLY A 577 -46.12 -1.31 -6.41
N GLY A 578 -45.35 -1.47 -5.33
CA GLY A 578 -44.67 -2.72 -4.99
C GLY A 578 -43.27 -2.90 -5.60
N ASP A 579 -42.81 -1.96 -6.43
CA ASP A 579 -41.48 -2.01 -7.06
C ASP A 579 -40.51 -1.01 -6.42
N LEU A 580 -39.21 -1.29 -6.59
CA LEU A 580 -38.10 -0.39 -6.30
C LEU A 580 -37.82 0.51 -7.52
N LEU A 581 -37.72 1.81 -7.28
CA LEU A 581 -37.53 2.84 -8.31
C LEU A 581 -36.06 3.21 -8.47
N ILE A 582 -35.53 3.00 -9.67
CA ILE A 582 -34.22 3.48 -10.07
C ILE A 582 -34.39 4.80 -10.81
N GLN A 583 -34.04 5.89 -10.13
CA GLN A 583 -34.18 7.25 -10.67
C GLN A 583 -32.96 7.62 -11.52
N GLY A 584 -33.21 8.10 -12.73
CA GLY A 584 -32.19 8.46 -13.71
C GLY A 584 -32.74 8.56 -15.12
N ILE A 585 -31.83 8.76 -16.08
CA ILE A 585 -32.11 8.74 -17.51
C ILE A 585 -31.04 7.93 -18.23
N LYS A 586 -31.43 7.26 -19.32
CA LYS A 586 -30.53 6.53 -20.20
C LYS A 586 -30.26 7.37 -21.45
N LEU A 587 -28.98 7.55 -21.77
CA LEU A 587 -28.47 8.32 -22.89
C LEU A 587 -27.56 7.41 -23.72
N GLY A 588 -28.13 6.48 -24.49
CA GLY A 588 -27.37 5.42 -25.17
C GLY A 588 -26.75 4.41 -24.19
N GLN A 589 -25.41 4.24 -24.23
CA GLN A 589 -24.65 3.41 -23.28
C GLN A 589 -24.28 4.16 -21.99
N VAL A 590 -24.71 5.41 -21.81
CA VAL A 590 -24.51 6.16 -20.57
C VAL A 590 -25.81 6.19 -19.77
N PHE A 591 -25.73 5.91 -18.48
CA PHE A 591 -26.82 6.08 -17.53
C PHE A 591 -26.48 7.23 -16.58
N LEU A 592 -27.31 8.27 -16.54
CA LEU A 592 -27.21 9.34 -15.55
C LEU A 592 -28.26 9.08 -14.46
N GLY A 593 -27.81 8.64 -13.29
CA GLY A 593 -28.65 8.30 -12.16
C GLY A 593 -28.59 9.31 -11.03
N VAL A 594 -29.63 9.31 -10.19
CA VAL A 594 -29.66 10.03 -8.93
C VAL A 594 -29.36 9.04 -7.81
N GLN A 595 -28.32 9.27 -7.04
CA GLN A 595 -28.05 8.46 -5.86
C GLN A 595 -29.15 8.71 -4.82
N PRO A 596 -29.78 7.65 -4.28
CA PRO A 596 -30.78 7.82 -3.22
C PRO A 596 -30.16 8.45 -1.97
N THR A 597 -31.02 9.01 -1.13
CA THR A 597 -30.60 9.54 0.17
C THR A 597 -30.08 8.44 1.08
N PHE A 598 -29.48 8.83 2.21
CA PHE A 598 -29.04 7.87 3.22
C PHE A 598 -30.20 7.09 3.86
N GLY A 599 -31.41 7.64 3.86
CA GLY A 599 -32.53 7.17 4.68
C GLY A 599 -32.42 7.56 6.17
N TYR A 600 -31.23 7.93 6.65
CA TYR A 600 -31.00 8.45 8.01
C TYR A 600 -31.03 9.98 8.05
N GLU A 601 -31.63 10.55 9.09
CA GLU A 601 -31.62 11.99 9.35
C GLU A 601 -30.37 12.42 10.15
N GLY A 602 -29.80 13.58 9.82
CA GLY A 602 -28.70 14.19 10.56
C GLY A 602 -27.36 14.26 9.80
N ASP A 603 -26.26 14.34 10.55
CA ASP A 603 -24.89 14.45 10.01
C ASP A 603 -24.39 13.10 9.46
N PRO A 604 -24.07 12.98 8.15
CA PRO A 604 -23.55 11.75 7.55
C PRO A 604 -22.28 11.22 8.19
N LEU A 605 -21.44 12.09 8.78
CA LEU A 605 -20.21 11.65 9.45
C LEU A 605 -20.51 10.76 10.66
N ARG A 606 -21.71 10.84 11.25
CA ARG A 606 -22.14 9.92 12.30
C ARG A 606 -22.27 8.48 11.80
N LEU A 607 -22.63 8.27 10.52
CA LEU A 607 -22.72 6.94 9.93
C LEU A 607 -21.35 6.26 9.79
N LEU A 608 -20.26 7.03 9.63
CA LEU A 608 -18.90 6.48 9.66
C LEU A 608 -18.53 5.86 11.02
N MET A 609 -19.15 6.34 12.09
CA MET A 609 -18.91 5.90 13.46
C MET A 609 -20.01 4.94 13.95
N ALA A 610 -21.03 4.69 13.13
CA ALA A 610 -22.12 3.82 13.48
C ALA A 610 -21.65 2.36 13.52
N ARG A 611 -22.01 1.65 14.60
CA ARG A 611 -21.69 0.23 14.80
C ARG A 611 -22.60 -0.70 14.00
N SER A 612 -23.76 -0.21 13.62
CA SER A 612 -24.82 -0.92 12.91
C SER A 612 -25.49 0.04 11.94
N GLY A 613 -26.21 -0.53 10.99
CA GLY A 613 -26.93 0.21 9.95
C GLY A 613 -26.71 -0.45 8.60
N ALA A 614 -27.68 -0.28 7.72
CA ALA A 614 -27.67 -0.82 6.37
C ALA A 614 -28.16 0.25 5.40
N PRO A 615 -27.76 0.21 4.13
CA PRO A 615 -28.43 0.98 3.10
C PRO A 615 -29.89 0.53 3.00
N HIS A 616 -30.83 1.45 2.80
CA HIS A 616 -32.22 1.07 2.51
C HIS A 616 -32.33 0.37 1.15
N HIS A 617 -33.44 -0.36 0.91
CA HIS A 617 -33.62 -1.17 -0.30
C HIS A 617 -33.41 -0.39 -1.60
N GLY A 618 -34.01 0.81 -1.73
CA GLY A 618 -33.81 1.67 -2.91
C GLY A 618 -32.35 2.01 -3.20
N PHE A 619 -31.53 2.21 -2.16
CA PHE A 619 -30.09 2.48 -2.28
C PHE A 619 -29.36 1.24 -2.83
N MET A 620 -29.57 0.06 -2.23
CA MET A 620 -28.97 -1.18 -2.71
C MET A 620 -29.47 -1.58 -4.11
N ALA A 621 -30.74 -1.31 -4.42
CA ALA A 621 -31.35 -1.59 -5.71
C ALA A 621 -30.69 -0.79 -6.84
N LEU A 622 -30.32 0.47 -6.61
CA LEU A 622 -29.55 1.27 -7.59
C LEU A 622 -28.26 0.55 -7.96
N TYR A 623 -27.43 0.18 -6.99
CA TYR A 623 -26.13 -0.46 -7.30
C TYR A 623 -26.29 -1.86 -7.89
N THR A 624 -27.30 -2.61 -7.44
CA THR A 624 -27.67 -3.90 -8.03
C THR A 624 -28.06 -3.74 -9.50
N PHE A 625 -28.86 -2.71 -9.81
CA PHE A 625 -29.22 -2.35 -11.19
C PHE A 625 -27.98 -2.00 -12.01
N LEU A 626 -27.12 -1.11 -11.49
CA LEU A 626 -25.91 -0.67 -12.20
C LEU A 626 -25.01 -1.85 -12.55
N GLU A 627 -24.76 -2.76 -11.60
CA GLU A 627 -23.84 -3.88 -11.79
C GLU A 627 -24.46 -5.02 -12.62
N LYS A 628 -25.70 -5.44 -12.33
CA LYS A 628 -26.27 -6.69 -12.85
C LYS A 628 -27.24 -6.49 -14.01
N VAL A 629 -27.99 -5.39 -14.03
CA VAL A 629 -29.03 -5.12 -15.03
C VAL A 629 -28.49 -4.22 -16.15
N PHE A 630 -28.05 -3.01 -15.81
CA PHE A 630 -27.42 -2.09 -16.75
C PHE A 630 -26.06 -2.62 -17.23
N ARG A 631 -25.35 -3.31 -16.33
CA ARG A 631 -24.00 -3.87 -16.56
C ARG A 631 -23.01 -2.77 -16.90
N ALA A 632 -22.91 -1.78 -16.02
CA ALA A 632 -21.90 -0.74 -16.10
C ALA A 632 -20.49 -1.36 -16.18
N ASP A 633 -19.65 -0.77 -17.01
CA ASP A 633 -18.21 -1.03 -17.07
C ASP A 633 -17.44 -0.12 -16.11
N ALA A 634 -17.96 1.07 -15.83
CA ALA A 634 -17.45 1.99 -14.81
C ALA A 634 -18.58 2.79 -14.16
N LEU A 635 -18.33 3.22 -12.93
CA LEU A 635 -19.14 4.17 -12.20
C LEU A 635 -18.36 5.48 -12.05
N ILE A 636 -19.02 6.59 -12.37
CA ILE A 636 -18.51 7.95 -12.22
C ILE A 636 -19.41 8.68 -11.22
N HIS A 637 -18.87 8.98 -10.06
CA HIS A 637 -19.57 9.84 -9.11
C HIS A 637 -19.17 11.30 -9.36
N VAL A 638 -20.15 12.21 -9.33
CA VAL A 638 -19.95 13.62 -9.69
C VAL A 638 -20.27 14.53 -8.50
N GLY A 639 -19.24 15.17 -7.96
CA GLY A 639 -19.34 16.08 -6.82
C GLY A 639 -18.84 15.47 -5.52
N THR A 640 -18.87 16.25 -4.45
CA THR A 640 -18.45 15.83 -3.11
C THR A 640 -19.61 15.22 -2.31
N HIS A 641 -19.28 14.49 -1.24
CA HIS A 641 -20.23 13.91 -0.27
C HIS A 641 -21.19 12.84 -0.82
N GLY A 642 -20.75 11.94 -1.71
CA GLY A 642 -21.61 10.82 -2.08
C GLY A 642 -21.85 9.90 -0.89
N ALA A 643 -23.05 9.34 -0.80
CA ALA A 643 -23.48 8.61 0.38
C ALA A 643 -22.79 7.25 0.56
N MET A 644 -22.33 6.64 -0.54
CA MET A 644 -21.73 5.30 -0.53
C MET A 644 -20.52 5.22 0.40
N GLU A 645 -19.57 6.16 0.32
CA GLU A 645 -18.34 6.07 1.11
C GLU A 645 -18.59 6.20 2.63
N PHE A 646 -19.73 6.77 3.05
CA PHE A 646 -20.11 6.93 4.46
C PHE A 646 -20.96 5.78 5.00
N MET A 647 -21.39 4.83 4.16
CA MET A 647 -22.19 3.68 4.60
C MET A 647 -21.45 2.82 5.63
N PRO A 648 -22.14 2.15 6.59
CA PRO A 648 -21.49 1.46 7.69
C PRO A 648 -20.48 0.38 7.27
N GLY A 649 -19.40 0.24 8.06
CA GLY A 649 -18.29 -0.69 7.79
C GLY A 649 -16.94 -0.12 8.23
N LYS A 650 -15.87 -0.89 8.03
CA LYS A 650 -14.49 -0.56 8.45
C LYS A 650 -14.00 0.76 7.85
N GLN A 651 -13.26 1.57 8.61
CA GLN A 651 -12.75 2.87 8.13
C GLN A 651 -11.75 2.75 6.96
N VAL A 652 -10.91 1.71 6.98
CA VAL A 652 -9.93 1.41 5.92
C VAL A 652 -9.63 -0.09 5.91
N GLY A 653 -9.28 -0.62 4.73
CA GLY A 653 -9.05 -2.06 4.57
C GLY A 653 -10.34 -2.85 4.76
N LEU A 654 -11.32 -2.59 3.89
CA LEU A 654 -12.66 -3.15 3.98
C LEU A 654 -12.68 -4.68 3.84
N SER A 655 -13.64 -5.31 4.52
CA SER A 655 -14.03 -6.71 4.34
C SER A 655 -15.26 -6.82 3.42
N ASN A 656 -15.63 -8.04 3.07
CA ASN A 656 -16.87 -8.39 2.36
C ASN A 656 -18.16 -8.11 3.17
N GLU A 657 -18.04 -7.73 4.44
CA GLU A 657 -19.15 -7.32 5.31
C GLU A 657 -19.40 -5.80 5.28
N CYS A 658 -18.45 -5.02 4.73
CA CYS A 658 -18.57 -3.58 4.67
C CYS A 658 -19.53 -3.16 3.55
N TRP A 659 -20.54 -2.34 3.86
CA TRP A 659 -21.49 -1.89 2.85
C TRP A 659 -20.87 -1.18 1.66
N PRO A 660 -19.87 -0.28 1.83
CA PRO A 660 -19.22 0.34 0.68
C PRO A 660 -18.59 -0.69 -0.29
N ASP A 661 -17.99 -1.78 0.21
CA ASP A 661 -17.43 -2.87 -0.60
C ASP A 661 -18.53 -3.64 -1.35
N ARG A 662 -19.64 -3.93 -0.67
CA ARG A 662 -20.80 -4.63 -1.24
C ARG A 662 -21.50 -3.80 -2.31
N LEU A 663 -21.64 -2.49 -2.09
CA LEU A 663 -22.34 -1.55 -2.98
C LEU A 663 -21.55 -1.30 -4.26
N ILE A 664 -20.25 -1.03 -4.16
CA ILE A 664 -19.42 -0.80 -5.36
C ILE A 664 -19.11 -2.11 -6.09
N GLY A 665 -19.01 -3.22 -5.35
CA GLY A 665 -18.67 -4.53 -5.86
C GLY A 665 -17.41 -4.51 -6.72
N GLU A 666 -17.56 -4.94 -7.97
CA GLU A 666 -16.45 -5.05 -8.92
C GLU A 666 -16.22 -3.77 -9.74
N LEU A 667 -17.11 -2.77 -9.63
CA LEU A 667 -17.09 -1.62 -10.53
C LEU A 667 -15.85 -0.74 -10.27
N PRO A 668 -15.11 -0.38 -11.33
CA PRO A 668 -14.20 0.76 -11.32
C PRO A 668 -14.96 2.03 -10.91
N ASN A 669 -14.45 2.73 -9.90
CA ASN A 669 -15.06 3.94 -9.36
C ASN A 669 -14.18 5.15 -9.68
N ILE A 670 -14.67 6.03 -10.54
CA ILE A 670 -14.04 7.31 -10.87
C ILE A 670 -14.82 8.40 -10.15
N TYR A 671 -14.14 9.35 -9.52
CA TYR A 671 -14.81 10.33 -8.68
C TYR A 671 -14.30 11.73 -8.99
N ILE A 672 -15.20 12.59 -9.47
CA ILE A 672 -14.91 14.01 -9.71
C ILE A 672 -15.08 14.75 -8.38
N TYR A 673 -13.97 15.18 -7.77
CA TYR A 673 -13.92 15.65 -6.38
C TYR A 673 -13.26 17.02 -6.25
N SER A 674 -13.65 17.83 -5.27
CA SER A 674 -13.07 19.15 -5.08
C SER A 674 -11.61 19.07 -4.58
N VAL A 675 -10.73 19.92 -5.13
CA VAL A 675 -9.33 20.02 -4.68
C VAL A 675 -9.18 20.53 -3.24
N ASN A 676 -10.16 21.30 -2.73
CA ASN A 676 -10.10 21.88 -1.39
C ASN A 676 -10.58 20.93 -0.27
N ASN A 677 -11.07 19.72 -0.61
CA ASN A 677 -11.58 18.74 0.35
C ASN A 677 -10.80 17.41 0.33
N PRO A 678 -9.48 17.43 0.64
CA PRO A 678 -8.64 16.23 0.59
C PRO A 678 -8.98 15.21 1.69
N SER A 679 -9.53 15.65 2.83
CA SER A 679 -9.89 14.79 3.95
C SER A 679 -10.99 13.81 3.57
N GLU A 680 -12.10 14.29 3.02
CA GLU A 680 -13.19 13.40 2.59
C GLU A 680 -12.88 12.68 1.28
N GLY A 681 -12.12 13.30 0.37
CA GLY A 681 -11.59 12.60 -0.79
C GLY A 681 -10.81 11.35 -0.39
N SER A 682 -10.01 11.43 0.68
CA SER A 682 -9.30 10.25 1.23
C SER A 682 -10.26 9.18 1.75
N ILE A 683 -11.42 9.55 2.30
CA ILE A 683 -12.46 8.59 2.70
C ILE A 683 -13.00 7.87 1.47
N ALA A 684 -13.33 8.59 0.40
CA ALA A 684 -13.78 7.98 -0.86
C ALA A 684 -12.71 7.03 -1.45
N LYS A 685 -11.43 7.42 -1.48
CA LYS A 685 -10.33 6.53 -1.93
C LYS A 685 -10.29 5.21 -1.15
N ARG A 686 -10.44 5.28 0.17
CA ARG A 686 -10.25 4.16 1.10
C ARG A 686 -11.48 3.29 1.29
N ARG A 687 -12.69 3.86 1.13
CA ARG A 687 -13.97 3.17 1.38
C ARG A 687 -14.77 2.85 0.12
N SER A 688 -14.63 3.61 -0.97
CA SER A 688 -15.33 3.30 -2.23
C SER A 688 -14.39 2.96 -3.38
N TYR A 689 -13.10 2.75 -3.08
CA TYR A 689 -12.05 2.42 -4.06
C TYR A 689 -11.96 3.45 -5.20
N ALA A 690 -12.19 4.72 -4.86
CA ALA A 690 -12.30 5.80 -5.81
C ALA A 690 -10.94 6.21 -6.40
N GLU A 691 -10.92 6.38 -7.72
CA GLU A 691 -9.89 7.13 -8.44
C GLU A 691 -10.34 8.60 -8.52
N LEU A 692 -9.72 9.47 -7.72
CA LEU A 692 -10.13 10.88 -7.66
C LEU A 692 -9.54 11.69 -8.82
N ILE A 693 -10.42 12.44 -9.49
CA ILE A 693 -10.07 13.47 -10.45
C ILE A 693 -10.48 14.81 -9.84
N SER A 694 -9.50 15.64 -9.51
CA SER A 694 -9.75 16.90 -8.82
C SER A 694 -10.29 17.98 -9.76
N TYR A 695 -11.29 18.75 -9.34
CA TYR A 695 -11.66 20.03 -9.95
C TYR A 695 -11.28 21.23 -9.07
N LEU A 696 -11.09 22.38 -9.70
CA LEU A 696 -10.77 23.64 -9.03
C LEU A 696 -12.04 24.27 -8.45
N THR A 697 -11.93 24.89 -7.27
CA THR A 697 -13.02 25.73 -6.74
C THR A 697 -13.26 26.96 -7.64
N PRO A 698 -14.43 27.61 -7.55
CA PRO A 698 -14.68 28.88 -8.19
C PRO A 698 -13.56 29.89 -7.92
N PRO A 699 -13.24 30.77 -8.88
CA PRO A 699 -12.31 31.86 -8.65
C PRO A 699 -12.82 32.71 -7.48
N ILE A 700 -11.97 32.91 -6.49
CA ILE A 700 -12.32 33.69 -5.30
C ILE A 700 -12.23 35.17 -5.66
N GLU A 701 -13.31 35.91 -5.41
CA GLU A 701 -13.35 37.36 -5.53
C GLU A 701 -13.40 38.02 -4.14
N ASN A 702 -12.91 39.27 -4.07
CA ASN A 702 -13.13 40.07 -2.88
C ASN A 702 -14.62 40.39 -2.78
N ALA A 703 -15.26 40.03 -1.66
CA ALA A 703 -16.69 40.30 -1.41
C ALA A 703 -17.07 41.78 -1.55
N GLY A 704 -16.09 42.69 -1.45
CA GLY A 704 -16.28 44.12 -1.56
C GLY A 704 -17.12 44.66 -0.40
N LEU A 705 -17.58 45.91 -0.55
CA LEU A 705 -18.58 46.50 0.31
C LEU A 705 -19.80 46.81 -0.54
N TYR A 706 -20.99 46.56 -0.01
CA TYR A 706 -22.25 46.80 -0.69
C TYR A 706 -23.18 47.62 0.19
N ARG A 707 -24.05 48.41 -0.45
CA ARG A 707 -25.09 49.22 0.21
C ARG A 707 -24.51 50.06 1.37
N GLU A 708 -25.08 49.96 2.56
CA GLU A 708 -24.72 50.75 3.73
C GLU A 708 -23.27 50.51 4.18
N LEU A 709 -22.67 49.35 3.90
CA LEU A 709 -21.24 49.10 4.17
C LEU A 709 -20.33 49.96 3.27
N ALA A 710 -20.73 50.19 2.02
CA ALA A 710 -20.00 51.06 1.11
C ALA A 710 -20.10 52.52 1.58
N SER A 711 -21.32 52.96 1.95
CA SER A 711 -21.54 54.29 2.52
C SER A 711 -20.79 54.51 3.83
N LEU A 712 -20.70 53.49 4.70
CA LEU A 712 -19.90 53.57 5.93
C LEU A 712 -18.42 53.77 5.62
N LYS A 713 -17.87 53.10 4.60
CA LYS A 713 -16.49 53.33 4.16
C LYS A 713 -16.28 54.75 3.63
N GLU A 714 -17.24 55.29 2.89
CA GLU A 714 -17.19 56.68 2.42
C GLU A 714 -17.21 57.66 3.59
N LEU A 715 -18.10 57.47 4.57
CA LEU A 715 -18.16 58.27 5.79
C LEU A 715 -16.84 58.21 6.58
N LEU A 716 -16.27 57.02 6.76
CA LEU A 716 -14.96 56.84 7.41
C LEU A 716 -13.84 57.52 6.64
N THR A 717 -13.91 57.53 5.30
CA THR A 717 -12.93 58.20 4.45
C THR A 717 -13.07 59.72 4.58
N ALA A 718 -14.30 60.25 4.51
CA ALA A 718 -14.60 61.66 4.72
C ALA A 718 -14.15 62.13 6.11
N TYR A 719 -14.44 61.36 7.15
CA TYR A 719 -14.01 61.67 8.52
C TYR A 719 -12.49 61.75 8.67
N ARG A 720 -11.74 60.91 7.96
CA ARG A 720 -10.26 60.94 7.95
C ARG A 720 -9.69 62.11 7.16
N MET A 721 -10.42 62.60 6.17
CA MET A 721 -9.99 63.72 5.31
C MET A 721 -10.42 65.08 5.86
N ALA A 722 -11.46 65.13 6.69
CA ALA A 722 -11.95 66.36 7.30
C ALA A 722 -10.88 66.98 8.23
N THR A 723 -10.61 68.28 8.03
CA THR A 723 -9.66 69.06 8.83
C THR A 723 -10.34 69.97 9.85
N ASP A 724 -11.65 70.20 9.70
CA ASP A 724 -12.46 70.96 10.65
C ASP A 724 -13.01 70.04 11.76
N GLU A 725 -12.87 70.48 13.02
CA GLU A 725 -13.22 69.66 14.17
C GLU A 725 -14.73 69.44 14.30
N ARG A 726 -15.56 70.43 13.92
CA ARG A 726 -17.02 70.32 14.00
C ARG A 726 -17.57 69.38 12.93
N GLU A 727 -17.01 69.44 11.72
CA GLU A 727 -17.33 68.49 10.65
C GLU A 727 -16.97 67.05 11.07
N ARG A 728 -15.80 66.86 11.70
CA ARG A 728 -15.40 65.55 12.23
C ARG A 728 -16.37 65.03 13.28
N GLU A 729 -16.81 65.84 14.25
CA GLU A 729 -17.79 65.42 15.26
C GLU A 729 -19.12 64.95 14.64
N GLN A 730 -19.64 65.65 13.63
CA GLN A 730 -20.87 65.27 12.92
C GLN A 730 -20.73 63.99 12.11
N LEU A 731 -19.62 63.86 11.38
CA LEU A 731 -19.29 62.64 10.63
C LEU A 731 -19.12 61.45 11.59
N PHE A 732 -18.51 61.65 12.76
CA PHE A 732 -18.35 60.60 13.77
C PHE A 732 -19.70 60.13 14.31
N ALA A 733 -20.62 61.04 14.67
CA ALA A 733 -21.97 60.67 15.12
C ALA A 733 -22.73 59.88 14.03
N THR A 734 -22.58 60.28 12.77
CA THR A 734 -23.21 59.59 11.62
C THR A 734 -22.59 58.21 11.39
N ILE A 735 -21.26 58.08 11.54
CA ILE A 735 -20.54 56.79 11.51
C ILE A 735 -21.04 55.89 12.63
N GLU A 736 -21.20 56.41 13.84
CA GLU A 736 -21.65 55.64 15.00
C GLU A 736 -23.09 55.15 14.80
N GLU A 737 -24.00 56.01 14.36
CA GLU A 737 -25.37 55.63 14.04
C GLU A 737 -25.43 54.56 12.93
N THR A 738 -24.67 54.75 11.86
CA THR A 738 -24.60 53.80 10.74
C THR A 738 -23.99 52.47 11.19
N SER A 739 -22.98 52.52 12.06
CA SER A 739 -22.35 51.32 12.63
C SER A 739 -23.29 50.54 13.53
N ARG A 740 -24.12 51.22 14.34
CA ARG A 740 -25.18 50.58 15.13
C ARG A 740 -26.25 49.94 14.24
N LYS A 741 -26.71 50.63 13.19
CA LYS A 741 -27.66 50.08 12.20
C LYS A 741 -27.12 48.83 11.50
N LEU A 742 -25.82 48.79 11.24
CA LEU A 742 -25.11 47.65 10.65
C LEU A 742 -24.70 46.58 11.67
N ASN A 743 -25.05 46.73 12.94
CA ASN A 743 -24.73 45.82 14.04
C ASN A 743 -23.22 45.64 14.29
N PHE A 744 -22.38 46.64 13.97
CA PHE A 744 -20.97 46.64 14.36
C PHE A 744 -20.76 47.02 15.82
N ILE A 745 -21.70 47.77 16.40
CA ILE A 745 -21.64 48.24 17.79
C ILE A 745 -23.03 48.04 18.38
N SER A 746 -23.07 47.48 19.60
CA SER A 746 -24.30 47.19 20.36
C SER A 746 -24.99 48.45 20.86
#